data_AF-A0A2N0NRE9-F1
#
_entry.id   AF-A0A2N0NRE9-F1
#
_cell.length_a   1.000
_cell.length_b   1.000
_cell.length_c   1.000
_cell.angle_alpha   90.00
_cell.angle_beta   90.00
_cell.angle_gamma   90.00
#
_symmetry.space_group_name_H-M   'P 1'
#
loop_
_entity.id
_entity.type
_entity.pdbx_description
1 polymer ?
#
loop_
_entity_poly.entity_id
_entity_poly.type
_entity_poly.pdbx_seq_one_letter_code
_entity_poly.pdbx_strand_id
1 'polypeptide(L)'
;MTYNLSPEKMVSTLSEVDKLLKRENKVLYSIEFKYGGKPVRAWTIRHGNKSDQEGLFTKILKNLLNIRNELKAQLKVLRKKKEYMGKVKSKMDSAGGSFLVVDAIKDVLSSVKNTERHAEMTKILSPFIVPEERSDGADLSYDDFMKEYSSICFEYNSLNSKQKAIKLYMNSFYGVTGQSDSPFYTLALAGGVTSAGRENIKLVAEFVKKKGFGIKYGDTDSLYLTCPDSCYEKCDLAYNGGKGTISKLEYWTEMVTITMGVMEKLRNEVNSFLRLKTRSGYLEMAYEEVLFPVVFTGKKKYFGTKHEDAVNFGLKDPFIRGIDTVKQGKSQLFKTIGERIMSEVRDINNERSLHKIVEDVFRDAIIYPNQWSFEQFIETDAWKPDKDNKAVQRFMGRMQGEYDSRIPVPDGRFSYIVAHPETTFDLHGRKLKPTKGEKMEFADVAKELGKELDLYHYFEKTIIGLCARFIMYDKKYEPEPSSRIMRIEDPDEKYKQIDDYAQNKAKSWLEGFVKENIIVNGVTSKMMESRGIAYKRAYRTAVKKAQEMLYQKIGYLYEIFHGEWLSYEIFMISNPIEVLWEKFMKCARKISKDKNLSVDDEMKKKICSDFARYPSELVKCIEEYNLFFYKLVYHMRYKEHVSIPEEIGPVSSMRKNEIIADLPALPHISEIGALDDINNLWYFHLEDITGSEALAKYLNR
;
A
#
# COMPACT_ATOMS: atom_id res chain seq x y z
N MET A 1 -38.80 1.16 4.26
CA MET A 1 -39.71 2.04 5.03
C MET A 1 -40.48 2.98 4.12
N THR A 2 -39.91 4.08 3.59
CA THR A 2 -40.60 5.07 2.73
C THR A 2 -41.47 4.49 1.61
N TYR A 3 -40.94 3.49 0.90
CA TYR A 3 -41.62 2.89 -0.24
C TYR A 3 -42.35 1.58 0.09
N ASN A 4 -42.46 1.19 1.37
CA ASN A 4 -43.03 -0.08 1.81
C ASN A 4 -42.40 -1.34 1.17
N LEU A 5 -41.09 -1.31 0.91
CA LEU A 5 -40.37 -2.47 0.37
C LEU A 5 -40.37 -3.61 1.39
N SER A 6 -41.25 -4.59 1.18
CA SER A 6 -41.44 -5.78 2.02
C SER A 6 -41.98 -6.90 1.12
N PRO A 7 -41.50 -8.16 1.23
CA PRO A 7 -41.83 -9.21 0.26
C PRO A 7 -43.32 -9.39 0.00
N GLU A 8 -44.14 -9.35 1.06
CA GLU A 8 -45.60 -9.51 1.01
C GLU A 8 -46.37 -8.29 0.48
N LYS A 9 -45.67 -7.19 0.20
CA LYS A 9 -46.23 -5.98 -0.44
C LYS A 9 -45.81 -5.84 -1.89
N MET A 10 -44.95 -6.74 -2.38
CA MET A 10 -44.44 -6.73 -3.75
C MET A 10 -45.45 -7.36 -4.71
N VAL A 11 -45.51 -6.81 -5.92
CA VAL A 11 -46.36 -7.26 -7.02
C VAL A 11 -45.50 -7.31 -8.29
N SER A 12 -45.64 -8.36 -9.10
CA SER A 12 -44.78 -8.57 -10.26
C SER A 12 -45.53 -8.70 -11.59
N THR A 13 -46.86 -8.83 -11.56
CA THR A 13 -47.66 -8.98 -12.78
C THR A 13 -48.53 -7.74 -13.05
N LEU A 14 -48.69 -7.39 -14.32
CA LEU A 14 -49.56 -6.26 -14.73
C LEU A 14 -51.03 -6.51 -14.39
N SER A 15 -51.49 -7.76 -14.44
CA SER A 15 -52.87 -8.12 -14.07
C SER A 15 -53.17 -7.82 -12.60
N GLU A 16 -52.24 -8.10 -11.69
CA GLU A 16 -52.38 -7.77 -10.26
C GLU A 16 -52.31 -6.26 -10.04
N VAL A 17 -51.41 -5.57 -10.73
CA VAL A 17 -51.31 -4.10 -10.72
C VAL A 17 -52.63 -3.46 -11.13
N ASP A 18 -53.22 -3.91 -12.25
CA ASP A 18 -54.50 -3.41 -12.75
C ASP A 18 -55.64 -3.64 -11.74
N LYS A 19 -55.69 -4.82 -11.12
CA LYS A 19 -56.66 -5.14 -10.06
C LYS A 19 -56.50 -4.18 -8.88
N LEU A 20 -55.28 -4.01 -8.37
CA LEU A 20 -54.99 -3.17 -7.21
C LEU A 20 -55.28 -1.69 -7.45
N LEU A 21 -54.96 -1.17 -8.64
CA LEU A 21 -55.22 0.21 -9.02
C LEU A 21 -56.72 0.46 -9.26
N LYS A 22 -57.38 -0.36 -10.07
CA LYS A 22 -58.75 -0.10 -10.55
C LYS A 22 -59.84 -0.57 -9.59
N ARG A 23 -59.64 -1.71 -8.91
CA ARG A 23 -60.67 -2.33 -8.05
C ARG A 23 -60.46 -2.03 -6.57
N GLU A 24 -59.22 -1.93 -6.12
CA GLU A 24 -58.90 -1.77 -4.69
C GLU A 24 -58.37 -0.36 -4.33
N ASN A 25 -58.26 0.53 -5.32
CA ASN A 25 -57.82 1.93 -5.18
C ASN A 25 -56.51 2.07 -4.37
N LYS A 26 -55.56 1.14 -4.57
CA LYS A 26 -54.26 1.14 -3.90
C LYS A 26 -53.27 2.02 -4.66
N VAL A 27 -52.38 2.69 -3.92
CA VAL A 27 -51.28 3.46 -4.53
C VAL A 27 -50.04 2.58 -4.60
N LEU A 28 -49.43 2.50 -5.78
CA LEU A 28 -48.23 1.69 -6.01
C LEU A 28 -46.98 2.55 -6.20
N TYR A 29 -45.82 2.03 -5.83
CA TYR A 29 -44.52 2.54 -6.25
C TYR A 29 -43.91 1.58 -7.26
N SER A 30 -43.53 2.10 -8.42
CA SER A 30 -42.93 1.32 -9.50
C SER A 30 -41.43 1.15 -9.28
N ILE A 31 -40.93 -0.05 -9.55
CA ILE A 31 -39.53 -0.43 -9.47
C ILE A 31 -39.13 -0.93 -10.85
N GLU A 32 -38.19 -0.24 -11.50
CA GLU A 32 -37.66 -0.64 -12.79
C GLU A 32 -36.14 -0.47 -12.83
N PHE A 33 -35.42 -1.54 -13.15
CA PHE A 33 -33.97 -1.53 -13.31
C PHE A 33 -33.51 -2.67 -14.23
N LYS A 34 -32.24 -2.66 -14.63
CA LYS A 34 -31.63 -3.76 -15.39
C LYS A 34 -30.78 -4.64 -14.47
N TYR A 35 -30.89 -5.96 -14.62
CA TYR A 35 -30.06 -6.95 -13.93
C TYR A 35 -29.58 -8.01 -14.92
N GLY A 36 -28.26 -8.19 -15.05
CA GLY A 36 -27.69 -9.07 -16.09
C GLY A 36 -28.12 -8.68 -17.52
N GLY A 37 -28.31 -7.38 -17.78
CA GLY A 37 -28.83 -6.86 -19.05
C GLY A 37 -30.35 -6.99 -19.24
N LYS A 38 -31.05 -7.76 -18.42
CA LYS A 38 -32.50 -7.97 -18.50
C LYS A 38 -33.27 -6.93 -17.68
N PRO A 39 -34.39 -6.38 -18.19
CA PRO A 39 -35.24 -5.49 -17.41
C PRO A 39 -35.96 -6.29 -16.30
N VAL A 40 -35.94 -5.75 -15.10
CA VAL A 40 -36.72 -6.21 -13.95
C VAL A 40 -37.75 -5.13 -13.65
N ARG A 41 -39.03 -5.52 -13.60
CA ARG A 41 -40.14 -4.65 -13.25
C ARG A 41 -40.93 -5.25 -12.10
N ALA A 42 -41.22 -4.43 -11.11
CA ALA A 42 -42.08 -4.79 -9.99
C ALA A 42 -42.75 -3.55 -9.42
N TRP A 43 -43.70 -3.76 -8.54
CA TRP A 43 -44.38 -2.70 -7.81
C TRP A 43 -44.45 -3.06 -6.34
N THR A 44 -44.59 -2.05 -5.49
CA THR A 44 -44.92 -2.23 -4.09
C THR A 44 -46.13 -1.39 -3.71
N ILE A 45 -47.01 -1.97 -2.91
CA ILE A 45 -48.19 -1.27 -2.38
C ILE A 45 -47.74 -0.28 -1.31
N ARG A 46 -47.95 1.02 -1.55
CA ARG A 46 -47.63 2.06 -0.56
C ARG A 46 -48.54 1.94 0.66
N HIS A 47 -47.94 2.07 1.85
CA HIS A 47 -48.69 2.05 3.11
C HIS A 47 -49.46 3.35 3.37
N GLY A 48 -49.15 4.45 2.68
CA GLY A 48 -49.87 5.73 2.83
C GLY A 48 -49.84 6.30 4.25
N ASN A 49 -48.78 6.02 5.00
CA ASN A 49 -48.63 6.30 6.44
C ASN A 49 -49.70 5.64 7.35
N LYS A 50 -50.36 4.57 6.89
CA LYS A 50 -51.30 3.78 7.67
C LYS A 50 -50.63 2.51 8.22
N SER A 51 -50.67 2.32 9.54
CA SER A 51 -49.96 1.25 10.27
C SER A 51 -50.41 -0.18 9.86
N ASP A 52 -51.70 -0.35 9.57
CA ASP A 52 -52.30 -1.60 9.10
C ASP A 52 -51.84 -1.98 7.68
N GLN A 53 -51.41 -1.00 6.88
CA GLN A 53 -50.93 -1.20 5.51
C GLN A 53 -49.40 -1.37 5.42
N GLU A 54 -48.65 -1.11 6.51
CA GLU A 54 -47.19 -1.31 6.56
C GLU A 54 -46.84 -2.80 6.40
N GLY A 55 -45.82 -3.07 5.58
CA GLY A 55 -45.25 -4.40 5.44
C GLY A 55 -44.44 -4.84 6.67
N LEU A 56 -44.23 -6.15 6.81
CA LEU A 56 -43.54 -6.77 7.93
C LEU A 56 -42.13 -6.22 8.12
N PHE A 57 -41.34 -6.14 7.04
CA PHE A 57 -39.99 -5.58 7.10
C PHE A 57 -40.02 -4.11 7.54
N THR A 58 -40.98 -3.33 7.04
CA THR A 58 -41.15 -1.93 7.44
C THR A 58 -41.47 -1.80 8.92
N LYS A 59 -42.38 -2.64 9.46
CA LYS A 59 -42.72 -2.66 10.89
C LYS A 59 -41.54 -3.03 11.77
N ILE A 60 -40.78 -4.07 11.40
CA ILE A 60 -39.61 -4.51 12.15
C ILE A 60 -38.52 -3.41 12.14
N LEU A 61 -38.21 -2.84 10.97
CA LEU A 61 -37.22 -1.78 10.85
C LEU A 61 -37.61 -0.52 11.63
N LYS A 62 -38.91 -0.18 11.67
CA LYS A 62 -39.45 0.92 12.47
C LYS A 62 -39.22 0.69 13.97
N ASN A 63 -39.52 -0.52 14.46
CA ASN A 63 -39.28 -0.89 15.86
C ASN A 63 -37.79 -0.82 16.21
N LEU A 64 -36.94 -1.43 15.37
CA LEU A 64 -35.48 -1.40 15.56
C LEU A 64 -34.91 0.03 15.54
N LEU A 65 -35.44 0.89 14.66
CA LEU A 65 -35.05 2.29 14.60
C LEU A 65 -35.42 3.04 15.88
N ASN A 66 -36.61 2.80 16.44
CA ASN A 66 -37.04 3.41 17.70
C ASN A 66 -36.12 3.01 18.86
N ILE A 67 -35.87 1.70 19.04
CA ILE A 67 -34.92 1.18 20.05
C ILE A 67 -33.54 1.83 19.86
N ARG A 68 -33.06 1.91 18.61
CA ARG A 68 -31.77 2.52 18.31
C ARG A 68 -31.74 4.01 18.65
N ASN A 69 -32.83 4.74 18.41
CA ASN A 69 -32.93 6.16 18.72
C ASN A 69 -32.92 6.42 20.23
N GLU A 70 -33.58 5.58 21.02
CA GLU A 70 -33.53 5.64 22.49
C GLU A 70 -32.10 5.43 23.01
N LEU A 71 -31.39 4.42 22.49
CA LEU A 71 -29.98 4.19 22.82
C LEU A 71 -29.09 5.38 22.42
N LYS A 72 -29.33 5.98 21.24
CA LYS A 72 -28.60 7.17 20.79
C LYS A 72 -28.86 8.39 21.67
N ALA A 73 -30.07 8.56 22.18
CA ALA A 73 -30.41 9.65 23.10
C ALA A 73 -29.61 9.53 24.41
N GLN A 74 -29.56 8.33 25.00
CA GLN A 74 -28.72 8.04 26.17
C GLN A 74 -27.23 8.28 25.89
N LEU A 75 -26.75 7.81 24.73
CA LEU A 75 -25.36 8.00 24.31
C LEU A 75 -24.97 9.47 24.16
N LYS A 76 -25.89 10.35 23.71
CA LYS A 76 -25.61 11.78 23.57
C LYS A 76 -25.25 12.41 24.92
N VAL A 77 -25.95 12.02 25.98
CA VAL A 77 -25.69 12.48 27.35
C VAL A 77 -24.34 11.96 27.85
N LEU A 78 -24.10 10.64 27.72
CA LEU A 78 -22.84 10.02 28.17
C LEU A 78 -21.62 10.52 27.38
N ARG A 79 -21.76 10.82 26.08
CA ARG A 79 -20.69 11.37 25.25
C ARG A 79 -20.14 12.67 25.86
N LYS A 80 -21.04 13.58 26.25
CA LYS A 80 -20.66 14.85 26.85
C LYS A 80 -19.95 14.66 28.19
N LYS A 81 -20.50 13.82 29.07
CA LYS A 81 -19.85 13.47 30.34
C LYS A 81 -18.43 12.92 30.13
N LYS A 82 -18.30 11.94 29.24
CA LYS A 82 -17.02 11.32 28.85
C LYS A 82 -16.03 12.36 28.31
N GLU A 83 -16.46 13.24 27.41
CA GLU A 83 -15.61 14.28 26.84
C GLU A 83 -15.09 15.23 27.94
N TYR A 84 -15.98 15.71 28.80
CA TYR A 84 -15.64 16.72 29.81
C TYR A 84 -14.73 16.15 30.90
N MET A 85 -15.02 14.96 31.41
CA MET A 85 -14.14 14.27 32.35
C MET A 85 -12.81 13.86 31.69
N GLY A 86 -12.83 13.51 30.40
CA GLY A 86 -11.62 13.21 29.64
C GLY A 86 -10.67 14.41 29.53
N LYS A 87 -11.20 15.64 29.43
CA LYS A 87 -10.40 16.88 29.47
C LYS A 87 -9.71 17.06 30.82
N VAL A 88 -10.43 16.82 31.92
CA VAL A 88 -9.87 16.84 33.28
C VAL A 88 -8.76 15.81 33.40
N LYS A 89 -9.00 14.57 32.98
CA LYS A 89 -7.97 13.51 32.94
C LYS A 89 -6.72 13.94 32.16
N SER A 90 -6.88 14.44 30.95
CA SER A 90 -5.75 14.87 30.12
C SER A 90 -4.93 15.97 30.78
N LYS A 91 -5.58 16.87 31.53
CA LYS A 91 -4.91 17.95 32.26
C LYS A 91 -4.11 17.39 33.44
N MET A 92 -4.68 16.46 34.20
CA MET A 92 -3.99 15.76 35.28
C MET A 92 -2.79 14.96 34.79
N ASP A 93 -2.94 14.21 33.69
CA ASP A 93 -1.86 13.43 33.07
C ASP A 93 -0.69 14.33 32.64
N SER A 94 -0.99 15.55 32.18
CA SER A 94 0.01 16.53 31.73
C SER A 94 0.77 17.19 32.88
N ALA A 95 0.23 17.15 34.10
CA ALA A 95 0.78 17.81 35.28
C ALA A 95 1.58 16.87 36.19
N GLY A 96 1.87 15.63 35.75
CA GLY A 96 2.82 14.75 36.44
C GLY A 96 2.31 14.08 37.73
N GLY A 97 0.99 13.94 37.91
CA GLY A 97 0.41 13.12 38.99
C GLY A 97 0.29 13.78 40.37
N SER A 98 0.79 15.01 40.55
CA SER A 98 0.63 15.79 41.81
C SER A 98 -0.46 16.89 41.69
N PHE A 99 -1.35 16.79 40.71
CA PHE A 99 -2.33 17.82 40.38
C PHE A 99 -3.71 17.40 40.89
N LEU A 100 -4.29 18.17 41.83
CA LEU A 100 -5.59 17.85 42.43
C LEU A 100 -6.69 17.87 41.36
N VAL A 101 -7.65 16.95 41.48
CA VAL A 101 -8.81 16.85 40.57
C VAL A 101 -9.56 18.18 40.50
N VAL A 102 -9.70 18.86 41.66
CA VAL A 102 -10.38 20.16 41.78
C VAL A 102 -9.68 21.24 40.96
N ASP A 103 -8.35 21.29 41.00
CA ASP A 103 -7.57 22.27 40.25
C ASP A 103 -7.64 21.99 38.75
N ALA A 104 -7.62 20.71 38.35
CA ALA A 104 -7.86 20.31 36.97
C ALA A 104 -9.25 20.70 36.46
N ILE A 105 -10.29 20.58 37.29
CA ILE A 105 -11.63 21.04 36.94
C ILE A 105 -11.67 22.56 36.78
N LYS A 106 -11.08 23.32 37.72
CA LYS A 106 -11.02 24.79 37.66
C LYS A 106 -10.31 25.27 36.39
N ASP A 107 -9.16 24.68 36.07
CA ASP A 107 -8.39 24.96 34.85
C ASP A 107 -9.17 24.65 33.57
N VAL A 108 -9.86 23.51 33.53
CA VAL A 108 -10.66 23.14 32.37
C VAL A 108 -11.82 24.11 32.20
N LEU A 109 -12.53 24.47 33.27
CA LEU A 109 -13.65 25.42 33.20
C LEU A 109 -13.20 26.82 32.78
N SER A 110 -12.09 27.33 33.32
CA SER A 110 -11.56 28.66 32.97
C SER A 110 -11.14 28.78 31.49
N SER A 111 -10.81 27.66 30.85
CA SER A 111 -10.46 27.61 29.43
C SER A 111 -11.67 27.69 28.47
N VAL A 112 -12.90 27.53 28.97
CA VAL A 112 -14.12 27.50 28.12
C VAL A 112 -14.72 28.90 27.95
N LYS A 113 -14.55 29.47 26.76
CA LYS A 113 -15.08 30.81 26.43
C LYS A 113 -16.58 30.87 26.13
N ASN A 114 -17.21 29.75 25.74
CA ASN A 114 -18.64 29.73 25.39
C ASN A 114 -19.50 29.54 26.66
N THR A 115 -20.39 30.49 26.93
CA THR A 115 -21.20 30.56 28.16
C THR A 115 -22.14 29.36 28.36
N GLU A 116 -22.81 28.89 27.30
CA GLU A 116 -23.71 27.74 27.38
C GLU A 116 -22.95 26.44 27.64
N ARG A 117 -21.83 26.25 26.92
CA ARG A 117 -20.95 25.10 27.11
C ARG A 117 -20.30 25.12 28.49
N HIS A 118 -19.90 26.29 28.97
CA HIS A 118 -19.36 26.47 30.31
C HIS A 118 -20.41 26.04 31.36
N ALA A 119 -21.64 26.55 31.28
CA ALA A 119 -22.71 26.18 32.21
C ALA A 119 -23.01 24.67 32.20
N GLU A 120 -23.07 24.05 31.02
CA GLU A 120 -23.26 22.60 30.88
C GLU A 120 -22.10 21.80 31.48
N MET A 121 -20.86 22.22 31.21
CA MET A 121 -19.65 21.57 31.71
C MET A 121 -19.53 21.71 33.23
N THR A 122 -19.83 22.89 33.78
CA THR A 122 -19.90 23.12 35.23
C THR A 122 -20.93 22.19 35.87
N LYS A 123 -22.14 22.06 35.32
CA LYS A 123 -23.18 21.17 35.86
C LYS A 123 -22.73 19.70 35.93
N ILE A 124 -21.93 19.25 34.97
CA ILE A 124 -21.43 17.88 34.90
C ILE A 124 -20.26 17.66 35.86
N LEU A 125 -19.37 18.66 36.00
CA LEU A 125 -18.14 18.53 36.78
C LEU A 125 -18.27 18.98 38.23
N SER A 126 -19.27 19.80 38.57
CA SER A 126 -19.50 20.31 39.93
C SER A 126 -19.67 19.23 41.01
N PRO A 127 -20.23 18.03 40.75
CA PRO A 127 -20.28 16.97 41.75
C PRO A 127 -18.91 16.47 42.19
N PHE A 128 -17.86 16.74 41.41
CA PHE A 128 -16.48 16.38 41.72
C PHE A 128 -15.69 17.51 42.40
N ILE A 129 -16.35 18.65 42.67
CA ILE A 129 -15.81 19.76 43.45
C ILE A 129 -16.40 19.61 44.86
N VAL A 130 -15.62 19.13 45.83
CA VAL A 130 -16.10 19.03 47.22
C VAL A 130 -16.13 20.45 47.83
N PRO A 131 -17.19 20.85 48.56
CA PRO A 131 -17.15 22.03 49.42
C PRO A 131 -16.13 21.81 50.55
N GLU A 132 -15.39 22.84 50.94
CA GLU A 132 -14.30 22.84 51.95
C GLU A 132 -14.68 22.37 53.38
N GLU A 133 -15.84 21.74 53.61
CA GLU A 133 -16.39 21.42 54.94
C GLU A 133 -16.73 19.93 55.13
N ARG A 134 -15.78 19.03 54.85
CA ARG A 134 -15.77 17.70 55.49
C ARG A 134 -14.67 17.67 56.54
N SER A 135 -15.08 17.52 57.80
CA SER A 135 -14.24 17.56 59.03
C SER A 135 -13.18 16.45 59.12
N ASP A 136 -13.09 15.59 58.12
CA ASP A 136 -12.23 14.42 58.01
C ASP A 136 -11.14 14.56 56.93
N GLY A 137 -11.06 15.71 56.23
CA GLY A 137 -9.90 16.06 55.38
C GLY A 137 -9.66 15.14 54.16
N ALA A 138 -10.63 14.29 53.82
CA ALA A 138 -10.53 13.43 52.64
C ALA A 138 -11.02 14.18 51.40
N ASP A 139 -10.08 14.69 50.61
CA ASP A 139 -10.31 15.09 49.22
C ASP A 139 -11.04 13.97 48.46
N LEU A 140 -11.87 14.31 47.47
CA LEU A 140 -12.33 13.32 46.49
C LEU A 140 -11.10 12.66 45.87
N SER A 141 -10.87 11.39 46.22
CA SER A 141 -9.67 10.68 45.77
C SER A 141 -9.65 10.66 44.24
N TYR A 142 -8.46 10.88 43.67
CA TYR A 142 -8.19 10.63 42.25
C TYR A 142 -8.79 9.29 41.79
N ASP A 143 -8.74 8.27 42.65
CA ASP A 143 -9.29 6.95 42.39
C ASP A 143 -10.81 6.97 42.19
N ASP A 144 -11.56 7.77 42.94
CA ASP A 144 -13.02 7.85 42.81
C ASP A 144 -13.44 8.59 41.55
N PHE A 145 -12.73 9.66 41.19
CA PHE A 145 -12.90 10.30 39.88
C PHE A 145 -12.59 9.32 38.73
N MET A 146 -11.49 8.57 38.84
CA MET A 146 -11.07 7.62 37.83
C MET A 146 -11.98 6.40 37.71
N LYS A 147 -12.54 5.91 38.83
CA LYS A 147 -13.59 4.87 38.83
C LYS A 147 -14.83 5.34 38.09
N GLU A 148 -15.33 6.54 38.41
CA GLU A 148 -16.51 7.11 37.75
C GLU A 148 -16.26 7.38 36.25
N TYR A 149 -15.09 7.93 35.91
CA TYR A 149 -14.68 8.11 34.52
C TYR A 149 -14.63 6.79 33.75
N SER A 150 -14.06 5.75 34.36
CA SER A 150 -13.96 4.41 33.77
C SER A 150 -15.34 3.76 33.61
N SER A 151 -16.23 3.94 34.59
CA SER A 151 -17.63 3.50 34.55
C SER A 151 -18.39 4.16 33.39
N ILE A 152 -18.31 5.49 33.26
CA ILE A 152 -18.92 6.23 32.15
C ILE A 152 -18.34 5.80 30.80
N CYS A 153 -17.02 5.56 30.74
CA CYS A 153 -16.38 5.04 29.53
C CYS A 153 -16.92 3.66 29.14
N PHE A 154 -17.06 2.75 30.11
CA PHE A 154 -17.61 1.43 29.91
C PHE A 154 -19.06 1.48 29.45
N GLU A 155 -19.92 2.24 30.14
CA GLU A 155 -21.34 2.38 29.81
C GLU A 155 -21.52 2.98 28.40
N TYR A 156 -20.77 4.04 28.08
CA TYR A 156 -20.75 4.63 26.74
C TYR A 156 -20.34 3.60 25.69
N ASN A 157 -19.26 2.85 25.92
CA ASN A 157 -18.77 1.86 24.96
C ASN A 157 -19.77 0.70 24.79
N SER A 158 -20.42 0.25 25.87
CA SER A 158 -21.44 -0.80 25.87
C SER A 158 -22.67 -0.38 25.06
N LEU A 159 -23.26 0.79 25.36
CA LEU A 159 -24.41 1.32 24.62
C LEU A 159 -24.06 1.61 23.15
N ASN A 160 -22.86 2.13 22.89
CA ASN A 160 -22.40 2.37 21.52
C ASN A 160 -22.25 1.06 20.74
N SER A 161 -21.81 -0.01 21.40
CA SER A 161 -21.74 -1.34 20.79
C SER A 161 -23.14 -1.90 20.49
N LYS A 162 -24.08 -1.77 21.43
CA LYS A 162 -25.49 -2.17 21.23
C LYS A 162 -26.14 -1.44 20.05
N GLN A 163 -26.03 -0.11 19.97
CA GLN A 163 -26.63 0.63 18.84
C GLN A 163 -25.96 0.30 17.50
N LYS A 164 -24.65 0.00 17.50
CA LYS A 164 -23.93 -0.46 16.29
C LYS A 164 -24.42 -1.85 15.85
N ALA A 165 -24.64 -2.77 16.79
CA ALA A 165 -25.18 -4.09 16.51
C ALA A 165 -26.59 -3.99 15.90
N ILE A 166 -27.46 -3.14 16.46
CA ILE A 166 -28.79 -2.89 15.88
C ILE A 166 -28.68 -2.28 14.48
N LYS A 167 -27.79 -1.30 14.27
CA LYS A 167 -27.54 -0.73 12.93
C LYS A 167 -27.14 -1.81 11.92
N LEU A 168 -26.22 -2.70 12.31
CA LEU A 168 -25.75 -3.79 11.47
C LEU A 168 -26.89 -4.76 11.14
N TYR A 169 -27.70 -5.11 12.14
CA TYR A 169 -28.87 -5.96 11.97
C TYR A 169 -29.93 -5.33 11.06
N MET A 170 -30.22 -4.03 11.21
CA MET A 170 -31.14 -3.33 10.30
C MET A 170 -30.63 -3.36 8.85
N ASN A 171 -29.32 -3.16 8.65
CA ASN A 171 -28.72 -3.16 7.32
C ASN A 171 -28.70 -4.56 6.66
N SER A 172 -28.76 -5.65 7.44
CA SER A 172 -28.77 -7.01 6.89
C SER A 172 -30.07 -7.35 6.16
N PHE A 173 -31.20 -6.69 6.48
CA PHE A 173 -32.49 -6.89 5.79
C PHE A 173 -32.38 -6.63 4.28
N TYR A 174 -31.61 -5.62 3.88
CA TYR A 174 -31.32 -5.40 2.47
C TYR A 174 -30.45 -6.54 1.91
N GLY A 175 -29.35 -6.88 2.60
CA GLY A 175 -28.39 -7.87 2.13
C GLY A 175 -29.02 -9.26 1.91
N VAL A 176 -29.83 -9.72 2.86
CA VAL A 176 -30.47 -11.04 2.82
C VAL A 176 -31.49 -11.18 1.68
N THR A 177 -32.04 -10.08 1.17
CA THR A 177 -32.95 -10.09 0.01
C THR A 177 -32.21 -10.12 -1.32
N GLY A 178 -30.91 -9.76 -1.33
CA GLY A 178 -30.06 -9.81 -2.52
C GLY A 178 -29.26 -11.12 -2.66
N GLN A 179 -29.18 -11.93 -1.60
CA GLN A 179 -28.45 -13.20 -1.58
C GLN A 179 -29.31 -14.31 -2.22
N SER A 180 -28.85 -14.92 -3.32
CA SER A 180 -29.67 -15.86 -4.11
C SER A 180 -30.02 -17.17 -3.39
N ASP A 181 -29.21 -17.57 -2.41
CA ASP A 181 -29.37 -18.75 -1.56
C ASP A 181 -30.18 -18.47 -0.28
N SER A 182 -30.56 -17.23 -0.03
CA SER A 182 -31.38 -16.86 1.12
C SER A 182 -32.86 -17.22 0.91
N PRO A 183 -33.57 -17.71 1.94
CA PRO A 183 -35.01 -17.96 1.86
C PRO A 183 -35.83 -16.66 1.69
N PHE A 184 -35.22 -15.50 1.95
CA PHE A 184 -35.83 -14.18 1.75
C PHE A 184 -35.38 -13.50 0.45
N TYR A 185 -34.75 -14.22 -0.47
CA TYR A 185 -34.30 -13.66 -1.73
C TYR A 185 -35.45 -13.02 -2.50
N THR A 186 -35.32 -11.74 -2.83
CA THR A 186 -36.28 -11.00 -3.65
C THR A 186 -35.52 -9.94 -4.43
N LEU A 187 -35.07 -10.31 -5.64
CA LEU A 187 -34.25 -9.44 -6.50
C LEU A 187 -34.90 -8.07 -6.74
N ALA A 188 -36.22 -8.04 -6.98
CA ALA A 188 -36.96 -6.80 -7.19
C ALA A 188 -36.93 -5.87 -5.96
N LEU A 189 -36.89 -6.44 -4.75
CA LEU A 189 -36.80 -5.66 -3.50
C LEU A 189 -35.39 -5.09 -3.35
N ALA A 190 -34.35 -5.92 -3.46
CA ALA A 190 -32.97 -5.46 -3.37
C ALA A 190 -32.64 -4.40 -4.45
N GLY A 191 -33.07 -4.64 -5.70
CA GLY A 191 -32.96 -3.67 -6.78
C GLY A 191 -33.81 -2.42 -6.57
N GLY A 192 -34.99 -2.56 -5.96
CA GLY A 192 -35.83 -1.43 -5.54
C GLY A 192 -35.16 -0.52 -4.52
N VAL A 193 -34.46 -1.09 -3.53
CA VAL A 193 -33.68 -0.30 -2.55
C VAL A 193 -32.58 0.51 -3.23
N THR A 194 -31.78 -0.13 -4.09
CA THR A 194 -30.63 0.53 -4.74
C THR A 194 -31.02 1.55 -5.79
N SER A 195 -32.05 1.25 -6.60
CA SER A 195 -32.60 2.17 -7.60
C SER A 195 -33.22 3.40 -6.93
N ALA A 196 -34.07 3.20 -5.91
CA ALA A 196 -34.66 4.30 -5.15
C ALA A 196 -33.58 5.15 -4.47
N GLY A 197 -32.56 4.55 -3.85
CA GLY A 197 -31.45 5.30 -3.24
C GLY A 197 -30.76 6.23 -4.25
N ARG A 198 -30.43 5.69 -5.43
CA ARG A 198 -29.79 6.45 -6.53
C ARG A 198 -30.69 7.55 -7.09
N GLU A 199 -31.98 7.29 -7.23
CA GLU A 199 -32.96 8.28 -7.69
C GLU A 199 -33.04 9.43 -6.69
N ASN A 200 -33.21 9.12 -5.39
CA ASN A 200 -33.36 10.13 -4.36
C ASN A 200 -32.11 11.00 -4.19
N ILE A 201 -30.90 10.43 -4.21
CA ILE A 201 -29.67 11.23 -4.09
C ILE A 201 -29.49 12.17 -5.29
N LYS A 202 -29.87 11.73 -6.50
CA LYS A 202 -29.86 12.58 -7.70
C LYS A 202 -30.90 13.69 -7.62
N LEU A 203 -32.11 13.39 -7.13
CA LEU A 203 -33.14 14.41 -6.90
C LEU A 203 -32.69 15.48 -5.90
N VAL A 204 -32.05 15.08 -4.80
CA VAL A 204 -31.47 16.02 -3.84
C VAL A 204 -30.36 16.84 -4.49
N ALA A 205 -29.46 16.20 -5.23
CA ALA A 205 -28.39 16.88 -5.96
C ALA A 205 -28.92 17.94 -6.94
N GLU A 206 -29.98 17.64 -7.70
CA GLU A 206 -30.62 18.61 -8.58
C GLU A 206 -31.28 19.76 -7.81
N PHE A 207 -31.96 19.46 -6.70
CA PHE A 207 -32.61 20.45 -5.86
C PHE A 207 -31.60 21.47 -5.29
N VAL A 208 -30.49 21.00 -4.72
CA VAL A 208 -29.48 21.90 -4.13
C VAL A 208 -28.74 22.70 -5.20
N LYS A 209 -28.47 22.12 -6.38
CA LYS A 209 -27.89 22.84 -7.53
C LYS A 209 -28.77 23.99 -8.00
N LYS A 210 -30.10 23.77 -8.09
CA LYS A 210 -31.07 24.83 -8.46
C LYS A 210 -31.11 25.98 -7.46
N LYS A 211 -30.68 25.75 -6.21
CA LYS A 211 -30.52 26.78 -5.18
C LYS A 211 -29.17 27.48 -5.19
N GLY A 212 -28.29 27.18 -6.15
CA GLY A 212 -26.97 27.80 -6.29
C GLY A 212 -25.85 27.10 -5.51
N PHE A 213 -26.13 25.99 -4.81
CA PHE A 213 -25.08 25.23 -4.12
C PHE A 213 -24.27 24.39 -5.10
N GLY A 214 -22.96 24.39 -4.93
CA GLY A 214 -22.06 23.49 -5.65
C GLY A 214 -22.10 22.08 -5.07
N ILE A 215 -21.81 21.08 -5.90
CA ILE A 215 -21.61 19.69 -5.45
C ILE A 215 -20.16 19.33 -5.68
N LYS A 216 -19.42 19.12 -4.60
CA LYS A 216 -18.00 18.76 -4.66
C LYS A 216 -17.80 17.25 -4.78
N TYR A 217 -18.62 16.47 -4.06
CA TYR A 217 -18.54 15.00 -4.06
C TYR A 217 -19.91 14.40 -3.73
N GLY A 218 -20.17 13.19 -4.22
CA GLY A 218 -21.33 12.39 -3.84
C GLY A 218 -20.99 10.90 -3.79
N ASP A 219 -21.56 10.20 -2.80
CA ASP A 219 -21.51 8.74 -2.69
C ASP A 219 -22.95 8.17 -2.75
N THR A 220 -23.11 6.95 -2.27
CA THR A 220 -24.36 6.19 -2.30
C THR A 220 -25.46 6.83 -1.44
N ASP A 221 -25.08 7.52 -0.36
CA ASP A 221 -25.98 8.04 0.68
C ASP A 221 -25.61 9.43 1.20
N SER A 222 -24.65 10.11 0.56
CA SER A 222 -24.09 11.39 1.05
C SER A 222 -23.70 12.32 -0.10
N LEU A 223 -23.73 13.63 0.17
CA LEU A 223 -23.27 14.70 -0.72
C LEU A 223 -22.41 15.67 0.08
N TYR A 224 -21.23 16.03 -0.45
CA TYR A 224 -20.47 17.18 0.02
C TYR A 224 -20.77 18.37 -0.90
N LEU A 225 -21.29 19.43 -0.29
CA LEU A 225 -21.75 20.63 -0.96
C LEU A 225 -20.81 21.80 -0.69
N THR A 226 -20.85 22.81 -1.56
CA THR A 226 -20.21 24.12 -1.34
C THR A 226 -21.28 25.21 -1.33
N CYS A 227 -21.17 26.17 -0.41
CA CYS A 227 -22.02 27.35 -0.41
C CYS A 227 -21.74 28.22 -1.64
N PRO A 228 -22.73 29.02 -2.10
CA PRO A 228 -22.48 30.12 -3.02
C PRO A 228 -21.46 31.12 -2.45
N ASP A 229 -20.63 31.71 -3.32
CA ASP A 229 -19.61 32.68 -2.92
C ASP A 229 -20.21 33.91 -2.21
N SER A 230 -21.45 34.28 -2.57
CA SER A 230 -22.18 35.38 -1.93
C SER A 230 -22.38 35.20 -0.42
N CYS A 231 -22.29 33.98 0.10
CA CYS A 231 -22.34 33.71 1.53
C CYS A 231 -21.14 34.29 2.29
N TYR A 232 -20.00 34.49 1.61
CA TYR A 232 -18.73 34.86 2.23
C TYR A 232 -18.32 36.32 1.97
N GLU A 233 -19.09 37.09 1.17
CA GLU A 233 -18.75 38.47 0.78
C GLU A 233 -18.28 39.35 1.95
N LYS A 234 -18.99 39.31 3.08
CA LYS A 234 -18.65 40.12 4.27
C LYS A 234 -17.32 39.71 4.89
N CYS A 235 -17.09 38.41 5.08
CA CYS A 235 -15.84 37.92 5.67
C CYS A 235 -14.67 38.04 4.69
N ASP A 236 -14.92 37.90 3.39
CA ASP A 236 -13.92 38.10 2.33
C ASP A 236 -13.44 39.56 2.30
N LEU A 237 -14.36 40.52 2.39
CA LEU A 237 -14.04 41.94 2.50
C LEU A 237 -13.29 42.27 3.80
N ALA A 238 -13.68 41.66 4.92
CA ALA A 238 -13.01 41.86 6.20
C ALA A 238 -11.59 41.30 6.20
N TYR A 239 -11.32 40.19 5.51
CA TYR A 239 -9.98 39.59 5.40
C TYR A 239 -9.11 40.29 4.34
N ASN A 240 -9.69 40.69 3.21
CA ASN A 240 -9.05 41.41 2.10
C ASN A 240 -7.68 40.83 1.69
N GLY A 241 -7.60 39.51 1.52
CA GLY A 241 -6.35 38.83 1.15
C GLY A 241 -5.21 39.01 2.16
N GLY A 242 -5.54 39.15 3.45
CA GLY A 242 -4.59 39.37 4.53
C GLY A 242 -4.24 40.84 4.82
N LYS A 243 -4.85 41.79 4.10
CA LYS A 243 -4.69 43.25 4.31
C LYS A 243 -5.84 43.90 5.07
N GLY A 244 -6.84 43.09 5.47
CA GLY A 244 -8.06 43.57 6.11
C GLY A 244 -7.96 43.68 7.62
N THR A 245 -9.11 43.72 8.28
CA THR A 245 -9.26 43.94 9.73
C THR A 245 -9.21 42.64 10.54
N ILE A 246 -9.29 41.47 9.89
CA ILE A 246 -9.28 40.17 10.56
C ILE A 246 -8.12 39.30 10.10
N SER A 247 -7.63 38.44 11.00
CA SER A 247 -6.60 37.45 10.72
C SER A 247 -7.13 36.30 9.85
N LYS A 248 -6.23 35.48 9.30
CA LYS A 248 -6.58 34.26 8.55
C LYS A 248 -7.39 33.27 9.40
N LEU A 249 -7.08 33.16 10.69
CA LEU A 249 -7.80 32.27 11.62
C LEU A 249 -9.23 32.74 11.88
N GLU A 250 -9.42 34.04 12.09
CA GLU A 250 -10.76 34.62 12.25
C GLU A 250 -11.57 34.46 10.97
N TYR A 251 -10.98 34.75 9.81
CA TYR A 251 -11.61 34.54 8.51
C TYR A 251 -12.07 33.09 8.30
N TRP A 252 -11.18 32.11 8.52
CA TRP A 252 -11.52 30.69 8.39
C TRP A 252 -12.59 30.26 9.40
N THR A 253 -12.55 30.79 10.63
CA THR A 253 -13.56 30.52 11.66
C THR A 253 -14.92 31.05 11.25
N GLU A 254 -14.98 32.26 10.70
CA GLU A 254 -16.21 32.89 10.22
C GLU A 254 -16.79 32.13 9.02
N MET A 255 -15.97 31.76 8.04
CA MET A 255 -16.41 30.96 6.89
C MET A 255 -17.05 29.62 7.32
N VAL A 256 -16.40 28.90 8.23
CA VAL A 256 -16.94 27.63 8.74
C VAL A 256 -18.26 27.87 9.47
N THR A 257 -18.32 28.89 10.33
CA THR A 257 -19.54 29.23 11.09
C THR A 257 -20.71 29.57 10.17
N ILE A 258 -20.47 30.39 9.13
CA ILE A 258 -21.46 30.71 8.09
C ILE A 258 -21.93 29.43 7.40
N THR A 259 -20.99 28.57 7.00
CA THR A 259 -21.29 27.31 6.30
C THR A 259 -22.19 26.41 7.15
N MET A 260 -21.87 26.22 8.43
CA MET A 260 -22.67 25.40 9.34
C MET A 260 -24.12 25.89 9.42
N GLY A 261 -24.32 27.21 9.59
CA GLY A 261 -25.66 27.81 9.66
C GLY A 261 -26.45 27.74 8.34
N VAL A 262 -25.77 27.92 7.20
CA VAL A 262 -26.41 27.79 5.87
C VAL A 262 -26.82 26.35 5.59
N MET A 263 -25.94 25.39 5.91
CA MET A 263 -26.21 23.96 5.68
C MET A 263 -27.34 23.43 6.56
N GLU A 264 -27.48 23.91 7.79
CA GLU A 264 -28.60 23.56 8.66
C GLU A 264 -29.95 23.99 8.06
N LYS A 265 -30.01 25.22 7.52
CA LYS A 265 -31.20 25.74 6.83
C LYS A 265 -31.49 24.91 5.58
N LEU A 266 -30.49 24.66 4.74
CA LEU A 266 -30.63 23.86 3.53
C LEU A 266 -31.13 22.45 3.82
N ARG A 267 -30.63 21.80 4.88
CA ARG A 267 -31.09 20.47 5.32
C ARG A 267 -32.59 20.46 5.58
N ASN A 268 -33.12 21.47 6.27
CA ASN A 268 -34.56 21.57 6.57
C ASN A 268 -35.40 21.69 5.29
N GLU A 269 -34.91 22.48 4.33
CA GLU A 269 -35.57 22.65 3.03
C GLU A 269 -35.54 21.37 2.19
N VAL A 270 -34.39 20.68 2.15
CA VAL A 270 -34.23 19.38 1.48
C VAL A 270 -35.18 18.35 2.09
N ASN A 271 -35.26 18.27 3.42
CA ASN A 271 -36.17 17.34 4.09
C ASN A 271 -37.64 17.68 3.85
N SER A 272 -37.98 18.95 3.78
CA SER A 272 -39.33 19.39 3.39
C SER A 272 -39.65 18.97 1.94
N PHE A 273 -38.71 19.17 1.02
CA PHE A 273 -38.82 18.73 -0.36
C PHE A 273 -38.99 17.20 -0.48
N LEU A 274 -38.17 16.42 0.22
CA LEU A 274 -38.25 14.95 0.24
C LEU A 274 -39.58 14.46 0.81
N ARG A 275 -40.09 15.09 1.87
CA ARG A 275 -41.40 14.77 2.45
C ARG A 275 -42.53 15.01 1.45
N LEU A 276 -42.50 16.13 0.73
CA LEU A 276 -43.50 16.44 -0.31
C LEU A 276 -43.42 15.44 -1.48
N LYS A 277 -42.22 15.06 -1.91
CA LYS A 277 -42.01 14.12 -3.03
C LYS A 277 -42.39 12.70 -2.67
N THR A 278 -41.96 12.22 -1.52
CA THR A 278 -42.16 10.83 -1.11
C THR A 278 -43.49 10.60 -0.39
N ARG A 279 -44.14 11.66 0.11
CA ARG A 279 -45.33 11.60 0.99
C ARG A 279 -45.07 10.82 2.29
N SER A 280 -43.83 10.80 2.76
CA SER A 280 -43.37 10.04 3.93
C SER A 280 -42.27 10.82 4.65
N GLY A 281 -42.18 10.65 5.97
CA GLY A 281 -41.12 11.23 6.81
C GLY A 281 -39.92 10.31 7.06
N TYR A 282 -39.90 9.11 6.49
CA TYR A 282 -38.82 8.13 6.76
C TYR A 282 -37.52 8.40 5.99
N LEU A 283 -37.57 9.17 4.89
CA LEU A 283 -36.39 9.53 4.11
C LEU A 283 -35.99 10.96 4.43
N GLU A 284 -34.81 11.13 5.02
CA GLU A 284 -34.28 12.42 5.45
C GLU A 284 -32.78 12.48 5.20
N MET A 285 -32.28 13.68 4.91
CA MET A 285 -30.87 14.03 4.91
C MET A 285 -30.50 14.58 6.29
N ALA A 286 -29.39 14.10 6.83
CA ALA A 286 -28.77 14.65 8.03
C ALA A 286 -27.66 15.62 7.64
N TYR A 287 -27.49 16.67 8.44
CA TYR A 287 -26.24 17.43 8.46
C TYR A 287 -25.27 16.66 9.36
N GLU A 288 -24.09 16.30 8.85
CA GLU A 288 -23.07 15.56 9.59
C GLU A 288 -21.90 16.47 9.98
N GLU A 289 -21.23 17.08 9.00
CA GLU A 289 -20.09 17.95 9.26
C GLU A 289 -19.84 18.96 8.13
N VAL A 290 -19.08 20.02 8.45
CA VAL A 290 -18.29 20.79 7.49
C VAL A 290 -16.86 20.24 7.49
N LEU A 291 -16.31 19.94 6.31
CA LEU A 291 -14.91 19.56 6.15
C LEU A 291 -14.11 20.73 5.56
N PHE A 292 -13.24 21.33 6.38
CA PHE A 292 -12.41 22.45 5.94
C PHE A 292 -11.12 22.59 6.80
N PRO A 293 -9.92 22.69 6.20
CA PRO A 293 -9.63 22.40 4.81
C PRO A 293 -9.85 20.91 4.50
N VAL A 294 -10.07 20.59 3.22
CA VAL A 294 -10.31 19.23 2.74
C VAL A 294 -9.54 18.97 1.46
N VAL A 295 -8.99 17.77 1.33
CA VAL A 295 -8.30 17.29 0.13
C VAL A 295 -8.93 16.00 -0.33
N PHE A 296 -9.41 16.01 -1.57
CA PHE A 296 -9.88 14.82 -2.26
C PHE A 296 -8.72 14.21 -3.02
N THR A 297 -8.37 12.98 -2.69
CA THR A 297 -7.32 12.22 -3.37
C THR A 297 -7.91 11.08 -4.17
N GLY A 298 -9.22 10.99 -4.38
CA GLY A 298 -9.85 9.99 -5.25
C GLY A 298 -11.24 9.56 -4.77
N LYS A 299 -11.89 8.66 -5.52
CA LYS A 299 -13.19 8.10 -5.14
C LYS A 299 -13.08 7.38 -3.79
N LYS A 300 -13.88 7.80 -2.80
CA LYS A 300 -13.82 7.33 -1.40
C LYS A 300 -12.46 7.55 -0.71
N LYS A 301 -11.63 8.47 -1.22
CA LYS A 301 -10.29 8.78 -0.70
C LYS A 301 -10.15 10.27 -0.47
N TYR A 302 -10.24 10.69 0.78
CA TYR A 302 -10.13 12.10 1.14
C TYR A 302 -9.77 12.28 2.62
N PHE A 303 -9.20 13.43 2.95
CA PHE A 303 -8.92 13.81 4.32
C PHE A 303 -9.17 15.30 4.52
N GLY A 304 -9.33 15.70 5.78
CA GLY A 304 -9.50 17.10 6.13
C GLY A 304 -9.67 17.31 7.62
N THR A 305 -10.10 18.50 7.97
CA THR A 305 -10.47 18.85 9.34
C THR A 305 -12.00 18.93 9.42
N LYS A 306 -12.59 18.23 10.39
CA LYS A 306 -14.04 18.17 10.57
C LYS A 306 -14.52 19.20 11.59
N HIS A 307 -15.65 19.82 11.28
CA HIS A 307 -16.38 20.73 12.15
C HIS A 307 -17.81 20.20 12.29
N GLU A 308 -18.16 19.74 13.50
CA GLU A 308 -19.46 19.10 13.77
C GLU A 308 -20.39 20.09 14.49
N ASP A 309 -20.15 20.33 15.79
CA ASP A 309 -20.93 21.25 16.62
C ASP A 309 -20.23 22.61 16.85
N ALA A 310 -18.90 22.65 16.62
CA ALA A 310 -18.09 23.84 16.79
C ALA A 310 -16.92 23.86 15.80
N VAL A 311 -16.42 25.06 15.51
CA VAL A 311 -15.19 25.24 14.74
C VAL A 311 -14.01 24.60 15.47
N ASN A 312 -13.14 23.93 14.73
CA ASN A 312 -12.04 23.15 15.24
C ASN A 312 -10.91 23.12 14.21
N PHE A 313 -9.85 23.90 14.41
CA PHE A 313 -8.64 23.84 13.58
C PHE A 313 -7.51 23.07 14.26
N GLY A 314 -7.85 22.18 15.21
CA GLY A 314 -6.88 21.29 15.84
C GLY A 314 -6.25 20.34 14.83
N LEU A 315 -4.93 20.21 14.87
CA LEU A 315 -4.19 19.26 14.04
C LEU A 315 -4.29 17.82 14.56
N LYS A 316 -4.70 17.63 15.83
CA LYS A 316 -4.97 16.32 16.41
C LYS A 316 -6.20 15.69 15.74
N ASP A 317 -6.13 14.39 15.44
CA ASP A 317 -7.21 13.58 14.86
C ASP A 317 -7.72 14.04 13.48
N PRO A 318 -6.92 13.90 12.40
CA PRO A 318 -7.38 14.17 11.04
C PRO A 318 -8.62 13.33 10.69
N PHE A 319 -9.58 13.93 9.99
CA PHE A 319 -10.65 13.17 9.37
C PHE A 319 -10.09 12.47 8.12
N ILE A 320 -10.13 11.14 8.07
CA ILE A 320 -9.59 10.34 6.98
C ILE A 320 -10.64 9.35 6.46
N ARG A 321 -10.76 9.25 5.14
CA ARG A 321 -11.58 8.26 4.43
C ARG A 321 -10.76 7.60 3.35
N GLY A 322 -10.60 6.27 3.43
CA GLY A 322 -10.04 5.41 2.38
C GLY A 322 -8.58 5.63 1.98
N ILE A 323 -7.84 6.55 2.63
CA ILE A 323 -6.41 6.74 2.40
C ILE A 323 -5.63 5.54 2.95
N ASP A 324 -4.57 5.12 2.26
CA ASP A 324 -3.86 3.88 2.58
C ASP A 324 -3.18 3.89 3.97
N THR A 325 -2.99 5.06 4.59
CA THR A 325 -2.40 5.19 5.93
C THR A 325 -3.23 4.49 7.02
N VAL A 326 -4.55 4.36 6.83
CA VAL A 326 -5.43 3.66 7.77
C VAL A 326 -5.54 2.15 7.51
N LYS A 327 -4.90 1.63 6.45
CA LYS A 327 -4.96 0.20 6.14
C LYS A 327 -4.00 -0.61 7.02
N GLN A 328 -4.46 -1.79 7.45
CA GLN A 328 -3.65 -2.75 8.19
C GLN A 328 -2.51 -3.29 7.30
N GLY A 329 -1.37 -3.62 7.89
CA GLY A 329 -0.22 -4.20 7.18
C GLY A 329 0.84 -3.20 6.73
N LYS A 330 0.53 -1.90 6.71
CA LYS A 330 1.50 -0.85 6.37
C LYS A 330 2.46 -0.55 7.51
N SER A 331 3.71 -0.29 7.16
CA SER A 331 4.77 0.06 8.10
C SER A 331 4.48 1.38 8.82
N GLN A 332 5.07 1.57 10.01
CA GLN A 332 4.88 2.82 10.75
C GLN A 332 5.50 4.01 10.00
N LEU A 333 6.61 3.81 9.30
CA LEU A 333 7.20 4.79 8.38
C LEU A 333 6.18 5.33 7.38
N PHE A 334 5.45 4.42 6.72
CA PHE A 334 4.43 4.78 5.73
C PHE A 334 3.31 5.65 6.35
N LYS A 335 2.88 5.31 7.57
CA LYS A 335 1.85 6.06 8.30
C LYS A 335 2.36 7.43 8.71
N THR A 336 3.56 7.50 9.31
CA THR A 336 4.18 8.75 9.77
C THR A 336 4.39 9.74 8.64
N ILE A 337 4.89 9.29 7.47
CA ILE A 337 5.03 10.17 6.29
C ILE A 337 3.67 10.71 5.84
N GLY A 338 2.65 9.85 5.75
CA GLY A 338 1.30 10.27 5.37
C GLY A 338 0.66 11.23 6.37
N GLU A 339 0.81 10.96 7.67
CA GLU A 339 0.31 11.83 8.75
C GLU A 339 0.99 13.19 8.76
N ARG A 340 2.30 13.24 8.50
CA ARG A 340 3.04 14.49 8.37
C ARG A 340 2.54 15.32 7.19
N ILE A 341 2.40 14.72 6.00
CA ILE A 341 1.82 15.40 4.82
C ILE A 341 0.42 15.94 5.14
N MET A 342 -0.46 15.09 5.70
CA MET A 342 -1.83 15.50 6.02
C MET A 342 -1.90 16.58 7.10
N SER A 343 -0.93 16.64 8.02
CA SER A 343 -0.88 17.66 9.06
C SER A 343 -0.37 18.99 8.52
N GLU A 344 0.73 18.98 7.75
CA GLU A 344 1.29 20.17 7.13
C GLU A 344 0.30 20.85 6.16
N VAL A 345 -0.49 20.06 5.42
CA VAL A 345 -1.51 20.59 4.51
C VAL A 345 -2.68 21.27 5.25
N ARG A 346 -3.03 20.78 6.44
CA ARG A 346 -4.14 21.31 7.24
C ARG A 346 -3.72 22.46 8.14
N ASP A 347 -2.42 22.72 8.27
CA ASP A 347 -1.91 23.84 9.06
C ASP A 347 -2.41 25.15 8.47
N ILE A 348 -2.96 26.01 9.33
CA ILE A 348 -3.50 27.30 8.91
C ILE A 348 -2.42 28.25 8.39
N ASN A 349 -1.18 28.10 8.87
CA ASN A 349 -0.03 28.88 8.45
C ASN A 349 0.63 28.32 7.19
N ASN A 350 0.11 27.22 6.63
CA ASN A 350 0.65 26.69 5.39
C ASN A 350 0.34 27.61 4.21
N GLU A 351 1.39 27.92 3.45
CA GLU A 351 1.34 28.65 2.18
C GLU A 351 1.85 27.80 1.00
N ARG A 352 2.40 26.61 1.28
CA ARG A 352 2.94 25.71 0.25
C ARG A 352 1.81 24.94 -0.42
N SER A 353 2.00 24.62 -1.70
CA SER A 353 1.12 23.70 -2.43
C SER A 353 1.24 22.29 -1.86
N LEU A 354 0.19 21.48 -2.03
CA LEU A 354 0.21 20.06 -1.66
C LEU A 354 1.36 19.31 -2.35
N HIS A 355 1.66 19.66 -3.61
CA HIS A 355 2.80 19.08 -4.33
C HIS A 355 4.12 19.38 -3.63
N LYS A 356 4.35 20.65 -3.24
CA LYS A 356 5.59 21.06 -2.57
C LYS A 356 5.74 20.44 -1.18
N ILE A 357 4.66 20.32 -0.42
CA ILE A 357 4.68 19.63 0.88
C ILE A 357 5.09 18.17 0.72
N VAL A 358 4.49 17.47 -0.25
CA VAL A 358 4.84 16.07 -0.52
C VAL A 358 6.30 15.96 -0.93
N GLU A 359 6.79 16.86 -1.80
CA GLU A 359 8.21 16.91 -2.17
C GLU A 359 9.11 17.11 -0.95
N ASP A 360 8.84 18.10 -0.10
CA ASP A 360 9.68 18.44 1.05
C ASP A 360 9.70 17.30 2.08
N VAL A 361 8.53 16.76 2.45
CA VAL A 361 8.42 15.67 3.41
C VAL A 361 9.09 14.40 2.88
N PHE A 362 8.90 14.10 1.60
CA PHE A 362 9.47 12.92 0.99
C PHE A 362 11.00 13.04 0.82
N ARG A 363 11.50 14.24 0.49
CA ARG A 363 12.92 14.57 0.45
C ARG A 363 13.57 14.36 1.81
N ASP A 364 12.99 14.97 2.84
CA ASP A 364 13.46 14.89 4.22
C ASP A 364 13.52 13.44 4.69
N ALA A 365 12.49 12.66 4.38
CA ALA A 365 12.43 11.23 4.71
C ALA A 365 13.54 10.39 4.06
N ILE A 366 14.00 10.78 2.86
CA ILE A 366 15.04 10.07 2.10
C ILE A 366 16.44 10.53 2.51
N ILE A 367 16.66 11.84 2.67
CA ILE A 367 17.99 12.42 2.91
C ILE A 367 18.50 12.13 4.33
N TYR A 368 17.60 12.05 5.31
CA TYR A 368 17.97 11.80 6.71
C TYR A 368 17.49 10.42 7.16
N PRO A 369 18.10 9.31 6.68
CA PRO A 369 17.65 7.95 7.00
C PRO A 369 17.79 7.61 8.49
N ASN A 370 18.71 8.27 9.21
CA ASN A 370 18.93 8.07 10.64
C ASN A 370 17.76 8.54 11.52
N GLN A 371 16.77 9.25 10.96
CA GLN A 371 15.56 9.61 11.70
C GLN A 371 14.63 8.41 11.93
N TRP A 372 14.86 7.29 11.24
CA TRP A 372 13.98 6.12 11.25
C TRP A 372 14.56 4.98 12.07
N SER A 373 13.77 4.40 12.97
CA SER A 373 14.13 3.17 13.68
C SER A 373 13.76 1.93 12.86
N PHE A 374 14.43 0.80 13.11
CA PHE A 374 14.14 -0.48 12.46
C PHE A 374 12.68 -0.89 12.60
N GLU A 375 12.08 -0.68 13.78
CA GLU A 375 10.68 -1.01 14.08
C GLU A 375 9.71 -0.28 13.15
N GLN A 376 10.09 0.91 12.66
CA GLN A 376 9.21 1.69 11.78
C GLN A 376 9.07 1.07 10.38
N PHE A 377 9.96 0.16 10.00
CA PHE A 377 9.94 -0.54 8.71
C PHE A 377 9.17 -1.87 8.75
N ILE A 378 8.76 -2.33 9.93
CA ILE A 378 8.03 -3.60 10.09
C ILE A 378 6.66 -3.49 9.41
N GLU A 379 6.40 -4.42 8.48
CA GLU A 379 5.09 -4.65 7.85
C GLU A 379 4.44 -5.90 8.46
N THR A 380 3.14 -6.07 8.25
CA THR A 380 2.43 -7.30 8.66
C THR A 380 1.56 -7.85 7.55
N ASP A 381 1.54 -9.18 7.41
CA ASP A 381 0.65 -9.89 6.49
C ASP A 381 0.00 -11.09 7.20
N ALA A 382 -0.97 -11.71 6.54
CA ALA A 382 -1.61 -12.93 7.00
C ALA A 382 -1.16 -14.12 6.16
N TRP A 383 -0.87 -15.24 6.82
CA TRP A 383 -0.56 -16.49 6.13
C TRP A 383 -1.83 -17.15 5.63
N LYS A 384 -2.01 -17.20 4.31
CA LYS A 384 -3.19 -17.82 3.68
C LYS A 384 -2.70 -18.78 2.60
N PRO A 385 -2.49 -20.08 2.92
CA PRO A 385 -1.88 -21.04 2.00
C PRO A 385 -2.68 -21.17 0.69
N ASP A 386 -4.00 -21.10 0.77
CA ASP A 386 -4.90 -21.28 -0.37
C ASP A 386 -5.04 -20.04 -1.27
N LYS A 387 -4.42 -18.91 -0.91
CA LYS A 387 -4.43 -17.69 -1.74
C LYS A 387 -3.18 -17.60 -2.59
N ASP A 388 -3.33 -17.23 -3.85
CA ASP A 388 -2.21 -16.93 -4.78
C ASP A 388 -1.49 -15.61 -4.43
N ASN A 389 -0.83 -15.59 -3.27
CA ASN A 389 0.09 -14.54 -2.89
C ASN A 389 1.53 -15.06 -3.03
N LYS A 390 2.04 -15.01 -4.27
CA LYS A 390 3.37 -15.53 -4.64
C LYS A 390 4.52 -15.01 -3.77
N ALA A 391 4.42 -13.77 -3.28
CA ALA A 391 5.45 -13.20 -2.41
C ALA A 391 5.48 -13.87 -1.04
N VAL A 392 4.31 -13.99 -0.38
CA VAL A 392 4.19 -14.64 0.93
C VAL A 392 4.43 -16.14 0.82
N GLN A 393 3.93 -16.80 -0.23
CA GLN A 393 4.19 -18.23 -0.45
C GLN A 393 5.68 -18.52 -0.62
N ARG A 394 6.39 -17.73 -1.43
CA ARG A 394 7.84 -17.88 -1.59
C ARG A 394 8.60 -17.59 -0.30
N PHE A 395 8.19 -16.57 0.44
CA PHE A 395 8.77 -16.27 1.75
C PHE A 395 8.59 -17.45 2.72
N MET A 396 7.36 -17.94 2.89
CA MET A 396 7.07 -19.07 3.79
C MET A 396 7.81 -20.34 3.38
N GLY A 397 7.88 -20.64 2.08
CA GLY A 397 8.64 -21.78 1.58
C GLY A 397 10.14 -21.71 1.87
N ARG A 398 10.72 -20.49 1.96
CA ARG A 398 12.12 -20.33 2.41
C ARG A 398 12.29 -20.46 3.92
N MET A 399 11.30 -20.02 4.69
CA MET A 399 11.35 -20.06 6.14
C MET A 399 11.10 -21.46 6.71
N GLN A 400 10.45 -22.33 5.94
CA GLN A 400 10.22 -23.73 6.30
C GLN A 400 11.54 -24.49 6.53
N GLY A 401 11.54 -25.35 7.55
CA GLY A 401 12.70 -26.08 8.03
C GLY A 401 13.51 -25.31 9.08
N GLU A 402 14.04 -24.14 8.73
CA GLU A 402 14.91 -23.38 9.64
C GLU A 402 14.13 -22.59 10.71
N TYR A 403 12.94 -22.08 10.37
CA TYR A 403 12.14 -21.21 11.21
C TYR A 403 10.71 -21.71 11.43
N ASP A 404 10.50 -23.03 11.44
CA ASP A 404 9.16 -23.65 11.55
C ASP A 404 8.37 -23.15 12.77
N SER A 405 9.03 -22.89 13.90
CA SER A 405 8.39 -22.36 15.12
C SER A 405 7.84 -20.94 14.98
N ARG A 406 8.31 -20.17 13.98
CA ARG A 406 7.90 -18.79 13.70
C ARG A 406 6.80 -18.71 12.63
N ILE A 407 6.52 -19.82 11.93
CA ILE A 407 5.48 -19.86 10.91
C ILE A 407 4.11 -19.84 11.61
N PRO A 408 3.25 -18.83 11.34
CA PRO A 408 1.94 -18.77 11.95
C PRO A 408 1.02 -19.89 11.39
N VAL A 409 0.03 -20.29 12.18
CA VAL A 409 -1.07 -21.13 11.68
C VAL A 409 -1.80 -20.44 10.52
N PRO A 410 -2.50 -21.18 9.63
CA PRO A 410 -3.32 -20.58 8.58
C PRO A 410 -4.27 -19.50 9.14
N ASP A 411 -4.41 -18.41 8.38
CA ASP A 411 -5.04 -17.13 8.75
C ASP A 411 -4.35 -16.32 9.88
N GLY A 412 -3.32 -16.89 10.52
CA GLY A 412 -2.46 -16.20 11.47
C GLY A 412 -1.63 -15.10 10.80
N ARG A 413 -1.29 -14.07 11.59
CA ARG A 413 -0.50 -12.92 11.14
C ARG A 413 0.96 -13.06 11.53
N PHE A 414 1.82 -12.48 10.71
CA PHE A 414 3.24 -12.38 10.98
C PHE A 414 3.77 -10.99 10.65
N SER A 415 4.89 -10.64 11.30
CA SER A 415 5.60 -9.39 11.10
C SER A 415 6.87 -9.64 10.30
N TYR A 416 7.14 -8.81 9.31
CA TYR A 416 8.31 -8.97 8.44
C TYR A 416 8.89 -7.61 8.05
N ILE A 417 10.14 -7.64 7.59
CA ILE A 417 10.78 -6.52 6.88
C ILE A 417 11.18 -6.98 5.47
N VAL A 418 11.54 -6.04 4.62
CA VAL A 418 12.18 -6.33 3.33
C VAL A 418 13.65 -5.97 3.43
N ALA A 419 14.50 -6.98 3.44
CA ALA A 419 15.94 -6.86 3.57
C ALA A 419 16.59 -6.50 2.23
N HIS A 420 17.69 -5.75 2.31
CA HIS A 420 18.58 -5.55 1.18
C HIS A 420 19.09 -6.92 0.71
N PRO A 421 19.02 -7.23 -0.60
CA PRO A 421 19.47 -8.52 -1.09
C PRO A 421 20.95 -8.72 -0.81
N GLU A 422 21.32 -9.90 -0.33
CA GLU A 422 22.73 -10.23 -0.05
C GLU A 422 23.60 -10.14 -1.30
N THR A 423 23.03 -10.35 -2.49
CA THR A 423 23.76 -10.28 -3.76
C THR A 423 23.01 -9.41 -4.75
N THR A 424 23.66 -8.33 -5.23
CA THR A 424 23.03 -7.39 -6.19
C THR A 424 23.41 -7.67 -7.64
N PHE A 425 24.59 -8.27 -7.88
CA PHE A 425 25.06 -8.63 -9.21
C PHE A 425 25.49 -10.09 -9.23
N ASP A 426 25.15 -10.80 -10.29
CA ASP A 426 25.76 -12.11 -10.55
C ASP A 426 27.25 -11.97 -10.90
N LEU A 427 27.95 -13.09 -11.06
CA LEU A 427 29.39 -13.09 -11.38
C LEU A 427 29.73 -12.30 -12.67
N HIS A 428 28.83 -12.33 -13.66
CA HIS A 428 28.96 -11.65 -14.95
C HIS A 428 28.71 -10.13 -14.87
N GLY A 429 28.32 -9.60 -13.71
CA GLY A 429 27.97 -8.20 -13.54
C GLY A 429 26.55 -7.85 -14.00
N ARG A 430 25.66 -8.83 -14.18
CA ARG A 430 24.23 -8.60 -14.44
C ARG A 430 23.51 -8.33 -13.12
N LYS A 431 22.75 -7.24 -13.08
CA LYS A 431 21.97 -6.85 -11.88
C LYS A 431 20.87 -7.87 -11.63
N LEU A 432 20.88 -8.48 -10.45
CA LEU A 432 19.85 -9.38 -9.98
C LEU A 432 18.59 -8.59 -9.61
N LYS A 433 17.42 -9.19 -9.83
CA LYS A 433 16.12 -8.61 -9.48
C LYS A 433 15.33 -9.56 -8.58
N PRO A 434 15.80 -9.81 -7.34
CA PRO A 434 15.07 -10.66 -6.41
C PRO A 434 13.67 -10.11 -6.16
N THR A 435 12.72 -11.01 -6.13
CA THR A 435 11.31 -10.76 -5.84
C THR A 435 11.11 -10.33 -4.39
N LYS A 436 9.97 -9.72 -4.08
CA LYS A 436 9.65 -9.32 -2.69
C LYS A 436 9.80 -10.48 -1.71
N GLY A 437 9.27 -11.67 -2.04
CA GLY A 437 9.33 -12.85 -1.17
C GLY A 437 10.75 -13.37 -0.89
N GLU A 438 11.69 -13.17 -1.82
CA GLU A 438 13.11 -13.52 -1.63
C GLU A 438 13.84 -12.55 -0.70
N LYS A 439 13.29 -11.34 -0.53
CA LYS A 439 13.84 -10.30 0.34
C LYS A 439 13.12 -10.20 1.69
N MET A 440 11.95 -10.82 1.83
CA MET A 440 11.18 -10.77 3.08
C MET A 440 11.89 -11.57 4.16
N GLU A 441 12.00 -11.01 5.36
CA GLU A 441 12.55 -11.71 6.53
C GLU A 441 11.64 -11.45 7.73
N PHE A 442 11.48 -12.44 8.61
CA PHE A 442 10.76 -12.22 9.86
C PHE A 442 11.41 -11.08 10.64
N ALA A 443 10.60 -10.19 11.21
CA ALA A 443 11.11 -8.93 11.77
C ALA A 443 12.08 -9.14 12.94
N ASP A 444 11.82 -10.14 13.78
CA ASP A 444 12.70 -10.57 14.87
C ASP A 444 13.99 -11.20 14.35
N VAL A 445 13.90 -12.12 13.38
CA VAL A 445 15.06 -12.75 12.73
C VAL A 445 15.99 -11.72 12.10
N ALA A 446 15.42 -10.81 11.31
CA ALA A 446 16.18 -9.76 10.65
C ALA A 446 16.90 -8.85 11.65
N LYS A 447 16.27 -8.58 12.81
CA LYS A 447 16.85 -7.79 13.89
C LYS A 447 17.98 -8.56 14.59
N GLU A 448 17.78 -9.84 14.90
CA GLU A 448 18.79 -10.73 15.49
C GLU A 448 20.04 -10.85 14.59
N LEU A 449 19.84 -11.00 13.28
CA LEU A 449 20.90 -11.15 12.29
C LEU A 449 21.48 -9.82 11.79
N GLY A 450 20.96 -8.67 12.23
CA GLY A 450 21.41 -7.35 11.79
C GLY A 450 21.26 -7.13 10.28
N LYS A 451 20.20 -7.67 9.66
CA LYS A 451 19.95 -7.53 8.21
C LYS A 451 19.71 -6.07 7.84
N GLU A 452 20.39 -5.60 6.79
CA GLU A 452 20.19 -4.25 6.25
C GLU A 452 18.82 -4.16 5.54
N LEU A 453 18.16 -3.01 5.61
CA LEU A 453 16.84 -2.76 5.01
C LEU A 453 16.94 -2.39 3.52
N ASP A 454 16.01 -2.87 2.69
CA ASP A 454 15.89 -2.45 1.30
C ASP A 454 15.14 -1.11 1.20
N LEU A 455 15.85 0.01 1.39
CA LEU A 455 15.25 1.34 1.31
C LEU A 455 14.56 1.62 -0.03
N TYR A 456 15.05 1.05 -1.14
CA TYR A 456 14.38 1.16 -2.45
C TYR A 456 13.00 0.49 -2.43
N HIS A 457 12.84 -0.65 -1.74
CA HIS A 457 11.52 -1.26 -1.58
C HIS A 457 10.54 -0.29 -0.91
N TYR A 458 10.93 0.26 0.24
CA TYR A 458 10.04 1.10 1.04
C TYR A 458 9.71 2.41 0.34
N PHE A 459 10.72 3.15 -0.12
CA PHE A 459 10.51 4.46 -0.74
C PHE A 459 9.96 4.31 -2.16
N GLU A 460 10.61 3.55 -3.05
CA GLU A 460 10.26 3.50 -4.47
C GLU A 460 8.99 2.67 -4.75
N LYS A 461 8.74 1.58 -4.00
CA LYS A 461 7.60 0.68 -4.28
C LYS A 461 6.39 0.96 -3.41
N THR A 462 6.59 1.29 -2.14
CA THR A 462 5.48 1.41 -1.18
C THR A 462 5.05 2.86 -0.98
N ILE A 463 5.96 3.75 -0.53
CA ILE A 463 5.63 5.13 -0.14
C ILE A 463 5.30 6.00 -1.36
N ILE A 464 5.97 5.82 -2.50
CA ILE A 464 5.61 6.54 -3.74
C ILE A 464 4.12 6.39 -4.08
N GLY A 465 3.54 5.20 -3.87
CA GLY A 465 2.11 4.99 -4.15
C GLY A 465 1.19 5.91 -3.34
N LEU A 466 1.56 6.18 -2.08
CA LEU A 466 0.86 7.11 -1.20
C LEU A 466 1.09 8.57 -1.63
N CYS A 467 2.35 8.96 -1.82
CA CYS A 467 2.71 10.32 -2.24
C CYS A 467 2.08 10.69 -3.59
N ALA A 468 2.08 9.76 -4.56
CA ALA A 468 1.44 9.93 -5.86
C ALA A 468 -0.06 10.21 -5.70
N ARG A 469 -0.73 9.54 -4.76
CA ARG A 469 -2.15 9.78 -4.48
C ARG A 469 -2.43 11.20 -4.01
N PHE A 470 -1.53 11.80 -3.24
CA PHE A 470 -1.70 13.17 -2.77
C PHE A 470 -1.55 14.19 -3.91
N ILE A 471 -0.61 13.97 -4.84
CA ILE A 471 -0.24 15.00 -5.82
C ILE A 471 -0.84 14.82 -7.21
N MET A 472 -1.50 13.71 -7.49
CA MET A 472 -1.90 13.37 -8.87
C MET A 472 -2.92 14.30 -9.52
N TYR A 473 -3.71 15.07 -8.74
CA TYR A 473 -4.61 16.08 -9.32
C TYR A 473 -3.91 17.42 -9.61
N ASP A 474 -2.58 17.48 -9.48
CA ASP A 474 -1.81 18.58 -10.05
C ASP A 474 -1.97 18.58 -11.57
N LYS A 475 -2.25 19.76 -12.15
CA LYS A 475 -2.53 19.96 -13.58
C LYS A 475 -1.49 19.31 -14.50
N LYS A 476 -0.22 19.26 -14.08
CA LYS A 476 0.87 18.67 -14.88
C LYS A 476 0.75 17.15 -15.08
N TYR A 477 -0.13 16.48 -14.33
CA TYR A 477 -0.36 15.03 -14.46
C TYR A 477 -1.69 14.70 -15.14
N GLU A 478 -2.51 15.71 -15.48
CA GLU A 478 -3.75 15.49 -16.20
C GLU A 478 -3.47 14.95 -17.62
N PRO A 479 -4.34 14.08 -18.17
CA PRO A 479 -4.23 13.70 -19.57
C PRO A 479 -4.50 14.91 -20.48
N GLU A 480 -3.72 15.02 -21.56
CA GLU A 480 -3.94 16.03 -22.59
C GLU A 480 -5.38 16.00 -23.14
N PRO A 481 -5.97 17.14 -23.51
CA PRO A 481 -7.31 17.19 -24.11
C PRO A 481 -7.47 16.30 -25.36
N SER A 482 -6.37 16.07 -26.10
CA SER A 482 -6.33 15.22 -27.31
C SER A 482 -6.23 13.71 -27.01
N SER A 483 -6.02 13.33 -25.74
CA SER A 483 -5.87 11.94 -25.32
C SER A 483 -7.10 11.09 -25.64
N ARG A 484 -6.87 9.80 -25.96
CA ARG A 484 -7.95 8.81 -26.18
C ARG A 484 -8.87 8.69 -24.96
N ILE A 485 -8.34 8.90 -23.76
CA ILE A 485 -9.10 8.88 -22.50
C ILE A 485 -10.22 9.93 -22.52
N MET A 486 -9.99 11.09 -23.12
CA MET A 486 -10.97 12.17 -23.16
C MET A 486 -12.19 11.85 -24.04
N ARG A 487 -12.07 10.87 -24.95
CA ARG A 487 -13.12 10.44 -25.89
C ARG A 487 -14.04 9.34 -25.33
N ILE A 488 -13.79 8.85 -24.12
CA ILE A 488 -14.63 7.83 -23.48
C ILE A 488 -15.99 8.44 -23.12
N GLU A 489 -17.07 7.79 -23.56
CA GLU A 489 -18.45 8.26 -23.32
C GLU A 489 -18.94 7.93 -21.91
N ASP A 490 -18.62 6.73 -21.40
CA ASP A 490 -19.02 6.33 -20.04
C ASP A 490 -18.26 7.17 -18.98
N PRO A 491 -18.95 7.97 -18.16
CA PRO A 491 -18.28 8.88 -17.24
C PRO A 491 -17.48 8.17 -16.13
N ASP A 492 -17.94 7.01 -15.66
CA ASP A 492 -17.29 6.26 -14.59
C ASP A 492 -15.98 5.63 -15.10
N GLU A 493 -16.01 5.03 -16.29
CA GLU A 493 -14.83 4.46 -16.95
C GLU A 493 -13.85 5.57 -17.35
N LYS A 494 -14.35 6.69 -17.88
CA LYS A 494 -13.52 7.87 -18.17
C LYS A 494 -12.81 8.36 -16.91
N TYR A 495 -13.55 8.55 -15.82
CA TYR A 495 -12.97 8.97 -14.54
C TYR A 495 -11.88 8.01 -14.07
N LYS A 496 -12.16 6.70 -14.11
CA LYS A 496 -11.21 5.66 -13.70
C LYS A 496 -9.92 5.72 -14.52
N GLN A 497 -10.01 5.87 -15.83
CA GLN A 497 -8.81 5.96 -16.69
C GLN A 497 -8.03 7.26 -16.49
N ILE A 498 -8.71 8.40 -16.26
CA ILE A 498 -8.04 9.66 -15.89
C ILE A 498 -7.30 9.50 -14.56
N ASP A 499 -7.97 8.91 -13.58
CA ASP A 499 -7.45 8.69 -12.22
C ASP A 499 -6.21 7.77 -12.23
N ASP A 500 -6.27 6.66 -12.98
CA ASP A 500 -5.15 5.74 -13.17
C ASP A 500 -3.99 6.40 -13.93
N TYR A 501 -4.28 7.16 -14.99
CA TYR A 501 -3.26 7.88 -15.76
C TYR A 501 -2.51 8.89 -14.89
N ALA A 502 -3.24 9.74 -14.18
CA ALA A 502 -2.67 10.80 -13.36
C ALA A 502 -1.83 10.22 -12.21
N GLN A 503 -2.32 9.15 -11.56
CA GLN A 503 -1.56 8.45 -10.52
C GLN A 503 -0.26 7.86 -11.06
N ASN A 504 -0.29 7.25 -12.26
CA ASN A 504 0.91 6.70 -12.88
C ASN A 504 1.93 7.78 -13.26
N LYS A 505 1.48 8.93 -13.77
CA LYS A 505 2.36 10.07 -14.08
C LYS A 505 3.00 10.66 -12.82
N ALA A 506 2.22 10.86 -11.76
CA ALA A 506 2.73 11.29 -10.46
C ALA A 506 3.75 10.29 -9.88
N LYS A 507 3.45 8.99 -9.99
CA LYS A 507 4.36 7.90 -9.59
C LYS A 507 5.68 7.95 -10.37
N SER A 508 5.65 8.06 -11.69
CA SER A 508 6.86 8.14 -12.51
C SER A 508 7.72 9.37 -12.18
N TRP A 509 7.11 10.51 -11.89
CA TRP A 509 7.84 11.69 -11.42
C TRP A 509 8.53 11.44 -10.07
N LEU A 510 7.82 10.86 -9.11
CA LEU A 510 8.40 10.48 -7.82
C LEU A 510 9.48 9.40 -7.93
N GLU A 511 9.38 8.47 -8.89
CA GLU A 511 10.41 7.45 -9.14
C GLU A 511 11.72 8.10 -9.61
N GLY A 512 11.64 9.11 -10.48
CA GLY A 512 12.79 9.94 -10.86
C GLY A 512 13.38 10.66 -9.65
N PHE A 513 12.51 11.29 -8.85
CA PHE A 513 12.90 11.98 -7.63
C PHE A 513 13.65 11.08 -6.64
N VAL A 514 13.16 9.86 -6.37
CA VAL A 514 13.85 8.91 -5.51
C VAL A 514 15.22 8.56 -6.08
N LYS A 515 15.32 8.24 -7.37
CA LYS A 515 16.60 7.85 -8.00
C LYS A 515 17.66 8.95 -7.90
N GLU A 516 17.25 10.21 -7.96
CA GLU A 516 18.14 11.37 -7.84
C GLU A 516 18.61 11.62 -6.41
N ASN A 517 17.79 11.32 -5.40
CA ASN A 517 18.04 11.72 -4.01
C ASN A 517 18.40 10.56 -3.06
N ILE A 518 18.11 9.30 -3.43
CA ILE A 518 18.37 8.16 -2.55
C ILE A 518 19.85 7.78 -2.56
N ILE A 519 20.42 7.67 -1.36
CA ILE A 519 21.79 7.23 -1.14
C ILE A 519 21.74 6.06 -0.15
N VAL A 520 22.21 4.89 -0.58
CA VAL A 520 22.28 3.69 0.27
C VAL A 520 23.74 3.29 0.40
N ASN A 521 24.28 3.28 1.63
CA ASN A 521 25.69 2.98 1.90
C ASN A 521 26.69 3.82 1.07
N GLY A 522 26.37 5.10 0.86
CA GLY A 522 27.18 6.01 0.03
C GLY A 522 27.07 5.76 -1.48
N VAL A 523 26.10 4.95 -1.92
CA VAL A 523 25.89 4.59 -3.33
C VAL A 523 24.57 5.17 -3.83
N THR A 524 24.66 5.96 -4.90
CA THR A 524 23.49 6.52 -5.61
C THR A 524 22.92 5.54 -6.64
N SER A 525 21.71 5.79 -7.14
CA SER A 525 21.14 4.99 -8.24
C SER A 525 22.02 5.01 -9.49
N LYS A 526 22.61 6.18 -9.82
CA LYS A 526 23.52 6.33 -10.96
C LYS A 526 24.78 5.48 -10.79
N MET A 527 25.36 5.48 -9.58
CA MET A 527 26.50 4.64 -9.27
C MET A 527 26.18 3.15 -9.41
N MET A 528 24.98 2.71 -9.00
CA MET A 528 24.56 1.31 -9.16
C MET A 528 24.43 0.89 -10.62
N GLU A 529 24.03 1.79 -11.51
CA GLU A 529 23.99 1.53 -12.95
C GLU A 529 25.39 1.42 -13.55
N SER A 530 26.26 2.39 -13.23
CA SER A 530 27.68 2.38 -13.63
C SER A 530 28.42 1.15 -13.10
N ARG A 531 28.16 0.74 -11.85
CA ARG A 531 28.74 -0.44 -11.22
C ARG A 531 28.45 -1.71 -12.01
N GLY A 532 27.24 -1.86 -12.54
CA GLY A 532 26.90 -3.00 -13.40
C GLY A 532 27.71 -3.04 -14.70
N ILE A 533 28.01 -1.88 -15.28
CA ILE A 533 28.87 -1.77 -16.46
C ILE A 533 30.32 -2.11 -16.10
N ALA A 534 30.84 -1.56 -15.01
CA ALA A 534 32.19 -1.85 -14.50
C ALA A 534 32.35 -3.34 -14.15
N TYR A 535 31.35 -3.98 -13.54
CA TYR A 535 31.44 -5.40 -13.19
C TYR A 535 31.43 -6.31 -14.43
N LYS A 536 30.67 -5.96 -15.47
CA LYS A 536 30.76 -6.67 -16.77
C LYS A 536 32.14 -6.53 -17.40
N ARG A 537 32.77 -5.36 -17.26
CA ARG A 537 34.14 -5.10 -17.72
C ARG A 537 35.14 -5.92 -16.90
N ALA A 538 35.08 -5.85 -15.57
CA ALA A 538 35.91 -6.61 -14.64
C ALA A 538 35.85 -8.11 -14.93
N TYR A 539 34.67 -8.65 -15.19
CA TYR A 539 34.49 -10.04 -15.58
C TYR A 539 35.22 -10.39 -16.89
N ARG A 540 35.06 -9.57 -17.94
CA ARG A 540 35.79 -9.78 -19.21
C ARG A 540 37.31 -9.69 -19.02
N THR A 541 37.78 -8.79 -18.17
CA THR A 541 39.20 -8.66 -17.83
C THR A 541 39.68 -9.87 -17.04
N ALA A 542 38.88 -10.40 -16.11
CA ALA A 542 39.19 -11.61 -15.35
C ALA A 542 39.32 -12.82 -16.29
N VAL A 543 38.42 -12.98 -17.27
CA VAL A 543 38.52 -14.04 -18.30
C VAL A 543 39.85 -13.94 -19.04
N LYS A 544 40.20 -12.76 -19.56
CA LYS A 544 41.49 -12.54 -20.24
C LYS A 544 42.69 -12.83 -19.35
N LYS A 545 42.66 -12.36 -18.10
CA LYS A 545 43.75 -12.57 -17.14
C LYS A 545 43.91 -14.05 -16.76
N ALA A 546 42.80 -14.76 -16.57
CA ALA A 546 42.81 -16.19 -16.31
C ALA A 546 43.43 -16.96 -17.49
N GLN A 547 43.09 -16.57 -18.72
CA GLN A 547 43.69 -17.13 -19.95
C GLN A 547 45.19 -16.84 -20.04
N GLU A 548 45.63 -15.63 -19.75
CA GLU A 548 47.07 -15.28 -19.69
C GLU A 548 47.83 -16.11 -18.64
N MET A 549 47.26 -16.26 -17.43
CA MET A 549 47.89 -17.01 -16.34
C MET A 549 47.95 -18.51 -16.63
N LEU A 550 46.92 -19.05 -17.30
CA LEU A 550 46.96 -20.41 -17.84
C LEU A 550 48.05 -20.54 -18.90
N TYR A 551 48.06 -19.66 -19.91
CA TYR A 551 49.07 -19.67 -20.98
C TYR A 551 50.50 -19.68 -20.42
N GLN A 552 50.80 -18.83 -19.44
CA GLN A 552 52.13 -18.78 -18.81
C GLN A 552 52.51 -20.07 -18.09
N LYS A 553 51.53 -20.85 -17.59
CA LYS A 553 51.78 -22.07 -16.81
C LYS A 553 51.81 -23.34 -17.66
N ILE A 554 50.99 -23.42 -18.72
CA ILE A 554 50.87 -24.62 -19.58
C ILE A 554 51.46 -24.44 -21.00
N GLY A 555 51.91 -23.23 -21.36
CA GLY A 555 52.72 -22.97 -22.56
C GLY A 555 52.11 -23.50 -23.86
N TYR A 556 52.84 -24.39 -24.55
CA TYR A 556 52.48 -24.94 -25.87
C TYR A 556 51.11 -25.63 -25.90
N LEU A 557 50.66 -26.20 -24.76
CA LEU A 557 49.35 -26.84 -24.63
C LEU A 557 48.19 -25.87 -24.85
N TYR A 558 48.38 -24.58 -24.59
CA TYR A 558 47.35 -23.58 -24.86
C TYR A 558 47.26 -23.23 -26.36
N GLU A 559 48.39 -23.26 -27.08
CA GLU A 559 48.49 -22.90 -28.50
C GLU A 559 47.89 -23.96 -29.42
N ILE A 560 48.09 -25.25 -29.13
CA ILE A 560 47.51 -26.38 -29.89
C ILE A 560 45.99 -26.24 -30.05
N PHE A 561 45.33 -25.70 -29.02
CA PHE A 561 43.89 -25.73 -28.88
C PHE A 561 43.21 -24.33 -28.95
N HIS A 562 43.91 -23.30 -29.41
CA HIS A 562 43.34 -21.98 -29.77
C HIS A 562 42.36 -21.39 -28.74
N GLY A 563 42.68 -21.42 -27.44
CA GLY A 563 41.99 -20.64 -26.39
C GLY A 563 40.48 -20.86 -26.15
N GLU A 564 39.75 -21.58 -27.02
CA GLU A 564 38.30 -21.85 -26.88
C GLU A 564 38.01 -23.04 -25.97
N TRP A 565 38.96 -23.95 -25.76
CA TRP A 565 38.75 -25.24 -25.09
C TRP A 565 38.84 -25.19 -23.56
N LEU A 566 39.69 -24.29 -23.02
CA LEU A 566 39.83 -24.00 -21.59
C LEU A 566 38.99 -22.77 -21.22
N SER A 567 37.80 -22.62 -21.84
CA SER A 567 36.86 -21.62 -21.37
C SER A 567 36.29 -22.07 -20.04
N TYR A 568 36.36 -21.21 -19.03
CA TYR A 568 35.74 -21.45 -17.72
C TYR A 568 34.26 -21.88 -17.86
N GLU A 569 33.58 -21.43 -18.93
CA GLU A 569 32.17 -21.74 -19.20
C GLU A 569 31.93 -23.24 -19.43
N ILE A 570 32.92 -23.98 -19.93
CA ILE A 570 32.82 -25.43 -20.22
C ILE A 570 32.76 -26.23 -18.93
N PHE A 571 33.53 -25.80 -17.94
CA PHE A 571 33.63 -26.43 -16.62
C PHE A 571 32.44 -26.11 -15.71
N MET A 572 31.57 -25.18 -16.12
CA MET A 572 30.35 -24.78 -15.41
C MET A 572 29.08 -25.49 -15.93
N ILE A 573 29.18 -26.30 -16.98
CA ILE A 573 28.03 -26.99 -17.60
C ILE A 573 27.78 -28.33 -16.88
N SER A 574 26.51 -28.72 -16.77
CA SER A 574 26.06 -29.94 -16.07
C SER A 574 26.61 -31.25 -16.64
N ASN A 575 27.11 -31.23 -17.88
CA ASN A 575 27.69 -32.38 -18.58
C ASN A 575 28.95 -31.95 -19.35
N PRO A 576 30.09 -31.78 -18.65
CA PRO A 576 31.32 -31.29 -19.26
C PRO A 576 31.91 -32.30 -20.26
N ILE A 577 31.70 -33.60 -20.07
CA ILE A 577 32.22 -34.67 -20.95
C ILE A 577 31.65 -34.55 -22.37
N GLU A 578 30.35 -34.32 -22.50
CA GLU A 578 29.71 -34.22 -23.81
C GLU A 578 30.09 -32.93 -24.55
N VAL A 579 30.32 -31.84 -23.81
CA VAL A 579 30.84 -30.58 -24.37
C VAL A 579 32.31 -30.73 -24.80
N LEU A 580 33.11 -31.46 -24.02
CA LEU A 580 34.49 -31.80 -24.37
C LEU A 580 34.54 -32.64 -25.66
N TRP A 581 33.64 -33.62 -25.82
CA TRP A 581 33.47 -34.39 -27.05
C TRP A 581 33.13 -33.51 -28.26
N GLU A 582 32.12 -32.63 -28.15
CA GLU A 582 31.74 -31.73 -29.26
C GLU A 582 32.89 -30.81 -29.66
N LYS A 583 33.69 -30.35 -28.69
CA LYS A 583 34.90 -29.56 -28.96
C LYS A 583 36.01 -30.38 -29.59
N PHE A 584 36.21 -31.61 -29.16
CA PHE A 584 37.14 -32.56 -29.78
C PHE A 584 36.82 -32.73 -31.28
N MET A 585 35.55 -33.00 -31.60
CA MET A 585 35.08 -33.14 -32.97
C MET A 585 35.24 -31.86 -33.79
N LYS A 586 35.01 -30.69 -33.18
CA LYS A 586 35.26 -29.39 -33.83
C LYS A 586 36.74 -29.21 -34.17
N CYS A 587 37.66 -29.60 -33.28
CA CYS A 587 39.11 -29.56 -33.51
C CYS A 587 39.55 -30.55 -34.59
N ALA A 588 39.10 -31.80 -34.53
CA ALA A 588 39.43 -32.83 -35.51
C ALA A 588 39.03 -32.40 -36.94
N ARG A 589 37.83 -31.84 -37.13
CA ARG A 589 37.37 -31.29 -38.43
C ARG A 589 38.20 -30.10 -38.90
N LYS A 590 38.72 -29.28 -37.98
CA LYS A 590 39.56 -28.12 -38.31
C LYS A 590 40.95 -28.55 -38.79
N ILE A 591 41.51 -29.61 -38.20
CA ILE A 591 42.82 -30.16 -38.54
C ILE A 591 42.76 -30.97 -39.85
N SER A 592 41.74 -31.82 -40.04
CA SER A 592 41.66 -32.69 -41.22
C SER A 592 41.26 -31.99 -42.53
N LYS A 593 40.89 -30.69 -42.47
CA LYS A 593 40.21 -29.92 -43.54
C LYS A 593 38.87 -30.49 -44.01
N ASP A 594 38.43 -31.65 -43.53
CA ASP A 594 37.17 -32.28 -43.89
C ASP A 594 36.07 -31.93 -42.89
N LYS A 595 35.03 -31.24 -43.36
CA LYS A 595 33.86 -30.92 -42.53
C LYS A 595 32.95 -32.14 -42.31
N ASN A 596 33.12 -33.21 -43.08
CA ASN A 596 32.31 -34.43 -43.05
C ASN A 596 32.97 -35.58 -42.28
N LEU A 597 34.01 -35.30 -41.49
CA LEU A 597 34.68 -36.28 -40.63
C LEU A 597 33.64 -37.01 -39.75
N SER A 598 33.38 -38.28 -40.07
CA SER A 598 32.44 -39.17 -39.39
C SER A 598 33.24 -40.18 -38.58
N VAL A 599 33.26 -40.00 -37.26
CA VAL A 599 33.83 -40.96 -36.32
C VAL A 599 32.73 -41.96 -35.95
N ASP A 600 33.02 -43.25 -36.00
CA ASP A 600 32.02 -44.28 -35.68
C ASP A 600 31.61 -44.25 -34.19
N ASP A 601 30.46 -44.86 -33.88
CA ASP A 601 29.91 -44.89 -32.53
C ASP A 601 30.80 -45.65 -31.53
N GLU A 602 31.69 -46.54 -32.01
CA GLU A 602 32.59 -47.33 -31.19
C GLU A 602 33.77 -46.47 -30.69
N MET A 603 34.38 -45.70 -31.59
CA MET A 603 35.42 -44.72 -31.29
C MET A 603 34.87 -43.57 -30.44
N LYS A 604 33.63 -43.11 -30.69
CA LYS A 604 32.94 -42.16 -29.81
C LYS A 604 32.78 -42.73 -28.39
N LYS A 605 32.30 -43.97 -28.25
CA LYS A 605 32.19 -44.63 -26.95
C LYS A 605 33.55 -44.82 -26.28
N LYS A 606 34.59 -45.17 -27.02
CA LYS A 606 35.95 -45.35 -26.52
C LYS A 606 36.51 -44.04 -25.97
N ILE A 607 36.43 -42.96 -26.76
CA ILE A 607 36.87 -41.62 -26.37
C ILE A 607 36.08 -41.13 -25.14
N CYS A 608 34.75 -41.23 -25.15
CA CYS A 608 33.92 -40.86 -24.01
C CYS A 608 34.22 -41.72 -22.77
N SER A 609 34.49 -43.02 -22.94
CA SER A 609 34.87 -43.93 -21.84
C SER A 609 36.25 -43.61 -21.27
N ASP A 610 37.20 -43.21 -22.10
CA ASP A 610 38.54 -42.82 -21.66
C ASP A 610 38.51 -41.46 -20.96
N PHE A 611 37.70 -40.49 -21.43
CA PHE A 611 37.42 -39.26 -20.67
C PHE A 611 36.75 -39.54 -19.33
N ALA A 612 35.88 -40.55 -19.28
CA ALA A 612 35.22 -40.98 -18.06
C ALA A 612 36.17 -41.69 -17.06
N ARG A 613 37.46 -41.88 -17.36
CA ARG A 613 38.47 -42.39 -16.40
C ARG A 613 39.13 -41.32 -15.54
N TYR A 614 39.04 -40.05 -15.92
CA TYR A 614 39.60 -38.91 -15.18
C TYR A 614 38.58 -37.99 -14.45
N PRO A 615 37.29 -38.34 -14.24
CA PRO A 615 36.29 -37.39 -13.78
C PRO A 615 36.53 -36.96 -12.32
N SER A 616 37.10 -37.80 -11.46
CA SER A 616 37.42 -37.43 -10.07
C SER A 616 38.49 -36.33 -9.99
N GLU A 617 39.51 -36.43 -10.82
CA GLU A 617 40.66 -35.52 -10.95
C GLU A 617 40.22 -34.23 -11.65
N LEU A 618 39.46 -34.36 -12.75
CA LEU A 618 38.82 -33.24 -13.43
C LEU A 618 37.90 -32.46 -12.49
N VAL A 619 37.06 -33.14 -11.69
CA VAL A 619 36.15 -32.47 -10.74
C VAL A 619 36.93 -31.67 -9.70
N LYS A 620 38.00 -32.22 -9.11
CA LYS A 620 38.86 -31.47 -8.17
C LYS A 620 39.54 -30.26 -8.82
N CYS A 621 40.12 -30.45 -10.01
CA CYS A 621 40.72 -29.36 -10.78
C CYS A 621 39.69 -28.27 -11.12
N ILE A 622 38.46 -28.66 -11.46
CA ILE A 622 37.33 -27.75 -11.74
C ILE A 622 36.95 -26.97 -10.48
N GLU A 623 36.81 -27.61 -9.33
CA GLU A 623 36.45 -26.96 -8.07
C GLU A 623 37.50 -25.92 -7.64
N GLU A 624 38.79 -26.28 -7.68
CA GLU A 624 39.89 -25.37 -7.35
C GLU A 624 39.99 -24.20 -8.32
N TYR A 625 39.90 -24.47 -9.63
CA TYR A 625 39.95 -23.45 -10.66
C TYR A 625 38.74 -22.53 -10.62
N ASN A 626 37.55 -23.06 -10.32
CA ASN A 626 36.32 -22.28 -10.17
C ASN A 626 36.45 -21.31 -8.98
N LEU A 627 36.93 -21.80 -7.83
CA LEU A 627 37.18 -20.94 -6.66
C LEU A 627 38.22 -19.85 -6.96
N PHE A 628 39.30 -20.19 -7.68
CA PHE A 628 40.28 -19.24 -8.16
C PHE A 628 39.65 -18.18 -9.07
N PHE A 629 38.85 -18.58 -10.05
CA PHE A 629 38.24 -17.67 -11.01
C PHE A 629 37.24 -16.72 -10.34
N TYR A 630 36.44 -17.20 -9.38
CA TYR A 630 35.59 -16.34 -8.55
C TYR A 630 36.42 -15.28 -7.82
N LYS A 631 37.51 -15.69 -7.16
CA LYS A 631 38.44 -14.75 -6.50
C LYS A 631 39.05 -13.76 -7.49
N LEU A 632 39.38 -14.20 -8.71
CA LEU A 632 39.95 -13.33 -9.75
C LEU A 632 38.94 -12.31 -10.25
N VAL A 633 37.67 -12.70 -10.46
CA VAL A 633 36.59 -11.77 -10.81
C VAL A 633 36.40 -10.74 -9.69
N TYR A 634 36.38 -11.18 -8.43
CA TYR A 634 36.28 -10.29 -7.27
C TYR A 634 37.47 -9.34 -7.13
N HIS A 635 38.69 -9.82 -7.41
CA HIS A 635 39.88 -8.98 -7.49
C HIS A 635 39.74 -7.90 -8.58
N MET A 636 39.26 -8.28 -9.78
CA MET A 636 39.03 -7.29 -10.85
C MET A 636 37.94 -6.28 -10.47
N ARG A 637 36.88 -6.69 -9.77
CA ARG A 637 35.87 -5.75 -9.25
C ARG A 637 36.46 -4.80 -8.22
N TYR A 638 37.27 -5.32 -7.29
CA TYR A 638 37.98 -4.52 -6.31
C TYR A 638 38.84 -3.44 -6.98
N LYS A 639 39.58 -3.80 -8.05
CA LYS A 639 40.36 -2.82 -8.83
C LYS A 639 39.49 -1.73 -9.46
N GLU A 640 38.31 -2.05 -9.99
CA GLU A 640 37.38 -1.02 -10.49
C GLU A 640 36.94 -0.08 -9.35
N HIS A 641 36.64 -0.61 -8.17
CA HIS A 641 36.23 0.20 -7.02
C HIS A 641 37.34 1.11 -6.49
N VAL A 642 38.60 0.69 -6.57
CA VAL A 642 39.76 1.52 -6.24
C VAL A 642 39.99 2.60 -7.31
N SER A 643 39.73 2.26 -8.58
CA SER A 643 40.06 3.13 -9.72
C SER A 643 39.02 4.23 -9.95
N ILE A 644 37.73 3.92 -9.80
CA ILE A 644 36.61 4.84 -10.07
C ILE A 644 35.57 4.85 -8.92
N PRO A 645 35.99 5.06 -7.65
CA PRO A 645 35.09 5.00 -6.49
C PRO A 645 33.95 6.02 -6.55
N GLU A 646 34.18 7.17 -7.17
CA GLU A 646 33.16 8.22 -7.36
C GLU A 646 32.08 7.82 -8.38
N GLU A 647 32.40 6.93 -9.32
CA GLU A 647 31.47 6.49 -10.36
C GLU A 647 30.68 5.25 -9.95
N ILE A 648 31.29 4.31 -9.22
CA ILE A 648 30.66 3.02 -8.91
C ILE A 648 30.48 2.76 -7.42
N GLY A 649 30.91 3.67 -6.55
CA GLY A 649 30.83 3.58 -5.09
C GLY A 649 32.14 3.14 -4.45
N PRO A 650 32.34 3.47 -3.16
CA PRO A 650 33.58 3.16 -2.45
C PRO A 650 33.75 1.66 -2.20
N VAL A 651 34.98 1.22 -1.94
CA VAL A 651 35.29 -0.19 -1.57
C VAL A 651 34.49 -0.64 -0.34
N SER A 652 34.20 0.26 0.61
CA SER A 652 33.38 -0.04 1.79
C SER A 652 31.95 -0.49 1.45
N SER A 653 31.47 -0.22 0.24
CA SER A 653 30.17 -0.69 -0.26
C SER A 653 30.22 -2.06 -0.94
N MET A 654 31.40 -2.69 -1.03
CA MET A 654 31.56 -4.09 -1.46
C MET A 654 31.32 -5.04 -0.28
N ARG A 655 30.88 -6.26 -0.59
CA ARG A 655 30.76 -7.30 0.42
C ARG A 655 32.13 -7.72 0.91
N LYS A 656 32.29 -7.94 2.22
CA LYS A 656 33.58 -8.28 2.82
C LYS A 656 34.24 -9.50 2.17
N ASN A 657 33.45 -10.52 1.80
CA ASN A 657 33.94 -11.73 1.13
C ASN A 657 34.25 -11.55 -0.37
N GLU A 658 33.89 -10.42 -0.97
CA GLU A 658 34.24 -10.07 -2.37
C GLU A 658 35.45 -9.12 -2.44
N ILE A 659 35.99 -8.66 -1.32
CA ILE A 659 37.16 -7.78 -1.30
C ILE A 659 38.41 -8.66 -1.39
N ILE A 660 38.97 -8.76 -2.59
CA ILE A 660 40.20 -9.51 -2.88
C ILE A 660 41.26 -8.52 -3.37
N ALA A 661 42.04 -7.99 -2.43
CA ALA A 661 43.03 -6.94 -2.73
C ALA A 661 44.19 -7.45 -3.57
N ASP A 662 44.71 -8.63 -3.20
CA ASP A 662 45.84 -9.25 -3.88
C ASP A 662 45.40 -10.04 -5.10
N LEU A 663 46.25 -10.08 -6.13
CA LEU A 663 46.01 -10.92 -7.29
C LEU A 663 46.01 -12.39 -6.85
N PRO A 664 44.92 -13.15 -7.03
CA PRO A 664 44.89 -14.55 -6.63
C PRO A 664 45.97 -15.34 -7.37
N ALA A 665 46.71 -16.17 -6.65
CA ALA A 665 47.62 -17.11 -7.27
C ALA A 665 46.80 -18.22 -7.95
N LEU A 666 47.22 -18.61 -9.15
CA LEU A 666 46.66 -19.79 -9.81
C LEU A 666 46.99 -21.01 -8.92
N PRO A 667 46.00 -21.80 -8.47
CA PRO A 667 46.22 -22.90 -7.54
C PRO A 667 47.33 -23.84 -8.01
N HIS A 668 48.01 -24.45 -7.05
CA HIS A 668 48.86 -25.61 -7.32
C HIS A 668 47.96 -26.78 -7.68
N ILE A 669 47.57 -26.82 -8.97
CA ILE A 669 46.95 -27.97 -9.58
C ILE A 669 47.98 -29.09 -9.46
N SER A 670 47.86 -29.90 -8.42
CA SER A 670 48.77 -31.02 -8.11
C SER A 670 48.69 -32.14 -9.16
N GLU A 671 47.80 -31.99 -10.15
CA GLU A 671 47.48 -32.93 -11.21
C GLU A 671 47.66 -32.32 -12.62
N ILE A 672 48.73 -31.55 -12.86
CA ILE A 672 49.14 -31.26 -14.27
C ILE A 672 49.33 -32.58 -15.04
N GLY A 673 49.73 -33.66 -14.37
CA GLY A 673 49.77 -35.00 -14.94
C GLY A 673 48.43 -35.48 -15.53
N ALA A 674 47.28 -35.16 -14.92
CA ALA A 674 45.98 -35.55 -15.48
C ALA A 674 45.61 -34.74 -16.72
N LEU A 675 45.96 -33.44 -16.77
CA LEU A 675 45.80 -32.63 -17.97
C LEU A 675 46.76 -33.05 -19.09
N ASP A 676 47.99 -33.44 -18.74
CA ASP A 676 48.95 -34.03 -19.66
C ASP A 676 48.50 -35.40 -20.15
N ASP A 677 47.92 -36.25 -19.28
CA ASP A 677 47.34 -37.55 -19.63
C ASP A 677 46.12 -37.39 -20.53
N ILE A 678 45.21 -36.46 -20.20
CA ILE A 678 44.08 -36.10 -21.06
C ILE A 678 44.59 -35.56 -22.40
N ASN A 679 45.63 -34.71 -22.40
CA ASN A 679 46.22 -34.21 -23.64
C ASN A 679 46.85 -35.33 -24.47
N ASN A 680 47.59 -36.25 -23.84
CA ASN A 680 48.15 -37.43 -24.50
C ASN A 680 47.04 -38.29 -25.10
N LEU A 681 45.92 -38.43 -24.38
CA LEU A 681 44.74 -39.15 -24.83
C LEU A 681 44.09 -38.44 -26.04
N TRP A 682 43.96 -37.11 -26.00
CA TRP A 682 43.50 -36.30 -27.13
C TRP A 682 44.43 -36.41 -28.33
N TYR A 683 45.75 -36.34 -28.12
CA TYR A 683 46.76 -36.46 -29.15
C TYR A 683 46.65 -37.82 -29.83
N PHE A 684 46.55 -38.89 -29.04
CA PHE A 684 46.38 -40.26 -29.54
C PHE A 684 45.11 -40.40 -30.39
N HIS A 685 43.98 -39.89 -29.90
CA HIS A 685 42.72 -39.96 -30.64
C HIS A 685 42.70 -39.04 -31.88
N LEU A 686 43.35 -37.88 -31.84
CA LEU A 686 43.51 -36.99 -33.01
C LEU A 686 44.45 -37.58 -34.05
N GLU A 687 45.53 -38.24 -33.63
CA GLU A 687 46.47 -38.96 -34.49
C GLU A 687 45.77 -40.14 -35.16
N ASP A 688 44.99 -40.94 -34.41
CA ASP A 688 44.18 -42.04 -34.94
C ASP A 688 43.14 -41.56 -35.98
N ILE A 689 42.57 -40.37 -35.78
CA ILE A 689 41.52 -39.83 -36.66
C ILE A 689 42.07 -39.10 -37.89
N THR A 690 43.20 -38.40 -37.77
CA THR A 690 43.72 -37.50 -38.84
C THR A 690 45.00 -37.97 -39.51
N GLY A 691 45.70 -38.95 -38.92
CA GLY A 691 47.00 -39.44 -39.38
C GLY A 691 48.19 -38.58 -38.92
N SER A 692 49.31 -39.23 -38.60
CA SER A 692 50.51 -38.63 -38.00
C SER A 692 51.10 -37.46 -38.81
N GLU A 693 51.11 -37.54 -40.15
CA GLU A 693 51.62 -36.45 -41.02
C GLU A 693 50.77 -35.17 -41.01
N ALA A 694 49.43 -35.30 -40.96
CA ALA A 694 48.53 -34.15 -40.95
C ALA A 694 48.60 -33.40 -39.63
N LEU A 695 48.67 -34.15 -38.52
CA LEU A 695 48.80 -33.62 -37.17
C LEU A 695 50.16 -32.92 -36.98
N ALA A 696 51.26 -33.54 -37.41
CA ALA A 696 52.60 -32.97 -37.33
C ALA A 696 52.75 -31.65 -38.12
N LYS A 697 52.04 -31.51 -39.25
CA LYS A 697 52.05 -30.29 -40.08
C LYS A 697 51.23 -29.15 -39.50
N TYR A 698 50.23 -29.46 -38.68
CA TYR A 698 49.43 -28.48 -37.94
C TYR A 698 50.17 -27.99 -36.68
N LEU A 699 50.86 -28.88 -35.96
CA LEU A 699 51.59 -28.56 -34.72
C LEU A 699 52.89 -27.77 -34.94
N ASN A 700 53.49 -27.85 -36.13
CA ASN A 700 54.70 -27.10 -36.50
C ASN A 700 54.40 -25.70 -37.11
N ARG A 701 53.16 -25.23 -37.06
CA ARG A 701 52.69 -23.92 -37.52
C ARG A 701 52.15 -23.12 -36.36
#